data_AF-A0AAD3XSQ8-F1
#
_entry.id   AF-A0AAD3XSQ8-F1
#
_cell.length_a   1.000
_cell.length_b   1.000
_cell.length_c   1.000
_cell.angle_alpha   90.00
_cell.angle_beta   90.00
_cell.angle_gamma   90.00
#
_symmetry.space_group_name_H-M   'P 1'
#
loop_
_entity.id
_entity.type
_entity.pdbx_description
1 polymer ?
#
loop_
_entity_poly.entity_id
_entity_poly.type
_entity_poly.pdbx_seq_one_letter_code
_entity_poly.pdbx_strand_id
1 'polypeptide(L)'
;MKLSHFFSKQTSNYLSRLQTRVIFAKFYVSLSATPTSSRFLLHDSRNFHIPPILILPINRVYFRYPPEVKFISISTDPKASSDVAEETDYAMNEFLSRFVYIMRGKLNEAYPDCDKPTIDGMLLIIVQKVVDEMEKGSLEHKISEASASPSQDFSEDLWKTVWEVSKTVCEDMEKETRKEKMKKFLQSEEVKVMTRFASEVGIRGDMLRELRFKWARQKMEESDFYENLERVRDKERAEEEGEVRSEASTNADEAGVPGKKLKVASLPKRHGKIKHKIYGLDLSDPKWAEVADKIHEAEEMVWPQEAKPITGKCRMVTERILSLKEDDDPYQLLAEWVELLQPSKVDWTNLLDKLTEQNIGSYYKVAEHVLSEPSFEANIHDFSKLIDMHAKENHMKDAERILKMMKENSMAPDILTLIALVHMYSKAGNLDLAKEAFETLRNQGFKPDLQVYNSMIMAYVNAGQPKLGESLMREMEARDIKPTKDIYMALLCSFARRGDAGGAQRIATTMQFSGLQQTIESCTLLVEAYGLAGDPDQARTNFDYMMKVGLKPDDRCSAVMIAAYEKKNLLDKALDLLLQLEKGGFEPGVATLAVLVDWLGKLQLVEEAEQILGKIVVQGESPPFKIQVSLCDMYSRCGVEKKALQSLGILEARKELLRQEDFERIINALIQGGFVHEAQRMHEAMEAQGYAASEPLKVSLMASQAFRGKTGKRPAMR
;
A
#
# COMPACT_ATOMS: atom_id res chain seq x y z
N MET A 1 29.43 22.55 63.74
CA MET A 1 30.14 21.53 64.56
C MET A 1 30.25 20.25 63.75
N LYS A 2 31.35 19.51 63.93
CA LYS A 2 31.94 18.53 63.01
C LYS A 2 31.07 17.30 62.73
N LEU A 3 30.95 16.91 61.46
CA LEU A 3 30.45 15.61 60.98
C LEU A 3 31.57 14.56 60.82
N SER A 4 32.63 14.66 61.62
CA SER A 4 33.78 13.74 61.60
C SER A 4 33.56 12.46 62.44
N HIS A 5 32.33 11.95 62.59
CA HIS A 5 32.08 10.84 63.52
C HIS A 5 31.08 9.75 63.13
N PHE A 6 30.61 9.70 61.87
CA PHE A 6 29.80 8.56 61.39
C PHE A 6 30.50 7.66 60.36
N PHE A 7 31.82 7.79 60.18
CA PHE A 7 32.64 6.71 59.63
C PHE A 7 32.93 5.68 60.73
N SER A 8 31.95 4.84 61.04
CA SER A 8 32.15 3.64 61.85
C SER A 8 32.47 2.47 60.93
N LYS A 9 33.67 1.89 61.09
CA LYS A 9 34.15 0.48 60.96
C LYS A 9 33.35 -0.63 60.24
N GLN A 10 32.11 -0.44 59.79
CA GLN A 10 31.24 -1.43 59.15
C GLN A 10 31.43 -1.54 57.63
N THR A 11 31.73 -0.46 56.92
CA THR A 11 31.95 -0.50 55.45
C THR A 11 33.28 -1.17 55.07
N SER A 12 34.34 -0.97 55.85
CA SER A 12 35.63 -1.67 55.66
C SER A 12 35.54 -3.19 55.92
N ASN A 13 34.69 -3.62 56.86
CA ASN A 13 34.45 -5.04 57.14
C ASN A 13 33.55 -5.74 56.09
N TYR A 14 32.78 -4.99 55.30
CA TYR A 14 31.97 -5.56 54.21
C TYR A 14 32.83 -5.92 52.98
N LEU A 15 33.85 -5.12 52.68
CA LEU A 15 34.78 -5.37 51.57
C LEU A 15 35.74 -6.54 51.84
N SER A 16 36.12 -6.80 53.10
CA SER A 16 36.95 -7.97 53.44
C SER A 16 36.17 -9.30 53.38
N ARG A 17 34.83 -9.27 53.54
CA ARG A 17 33.98 -10.48 53.48
C ARG A 17 33.60 -10.93 52.08
N LEU A 18 33.75 -10.09 51.06
CA LEU A 18 33.54 -10.46 49.65
C LEU A 18 34.73 -11.23 49.04
N GLN A 19 35.86 -11.33 49.73
CA GLN A 19 37.04 -12.08 49.26
C GLN A 19 36.87 -13.61 49.23
N THR A 20 35.75 -14.19 49.70
CA THR A 20 35.67 -15.66 49.90
C THR A 20 34.56 -16.39 49.14
N ARG A 21 33.80 -15.76 48.23
CA ARG A 21 32.81 -16.49 47.41
C ARG A 21 32.69 -15.99 45.98
N VAL A 22 33.64 -16.37 45.13
CA VAL A 22 33.40 -16.56 43.68
C VAL A 22 34.27 -17.73 43.19
N ILE A 23 33.64 -18.86 42.88
CA ILE A 23 34.22 -19.96 42.12
C ILE A 23 33.21 -20.39 41.04
N PHE A 24 33.70 -20.54 39.79
CA PHE A 24 33.11 -21.08 38.55
C PHE A 24 31.99 -20.25 37.87
N ALA A 25 31.95 -20.03 36.54
CA ALA A 25 32.70 -20.62 35.42
C ALA A 25 32.72 -19.68 34.19
N LYS A 26 33.89 -19.56 33.56
CA LYS A 26 34.02 -19.32 32.11
C LYS A 26 34.07 -20.68 31.42
N PHE A 27 33.20 -20.92 30.43
CA PHE A 27 33.49 -21.82 29.33
C PHE A 27 32.98 -21.15 28.04
N TYR A 28 33.90 -20.51 27.32
CA TYR A 28 33.74 -20.20 25.91
C TYR A 28 34.47 -21.30 25.14
N VAL A 29 33.75 -22.01 24.26
CA VAL A 29 34.36 -22.73 23.14
C VAL A 29 33.93 -21.99 21.88
N SER A 30 34.92 -21.40 21.21
CA SER A 30 34.83 -20.87 19.86
C SER A 30 34.61 -22.01 18.87
N LEU A 31 33.71 -21.85 17.89
CA LEU A 31 33.90 -22.51 16.61
C LEU A 31 33.45 -21.60 15.46
N SER A 32 34.43 -21.31 14.60
CA SER A 32 34.34 -20.63 13.33
C SER A 32 33.62 -21.47 12.29
N ALA A 33 32.89 -20.80 11.41
CA ALA A 33 32.28 -21.37 10.23
C ALA A 33 33.30 -21.51 9.08
N THR A 34 33.25 -22.63 8.36
CA THR A 34 33.55 -22.68 6.91
C THR A 34 32.61 -23.65 6.21
N PRO A 35 32.24 -23.40 4.94
CA PRO A 35 31.26 -24.21 4.20
C PRO A 35 31.95 -25.22 3.27
N THR A 36 31.28 -26.34 2.96
CA THR A 36 31.37 -27.00 1.63
C THR A 36 30.33 -28.12 1.43
N SER A 37 29.63 -28.00 0.30
CA SER A 37 28.94 -28.97 -0.57
C SER A 37 28.93 -30.47 -0.24
N SER A 38 27.75 -31.12 -0.34
CA SER A 38 27.49 -32.16 -1.36
C SER A 38 26.04 -32.67 -1.35
N ARG A 39 25.58 -33.04 -2.56
CA ARG A 39 24.26 -33.59 -2.93
C ARG A 39 24.09 -35.06 -2.50
N PHE A 40 22.86 -35.54 -2.31
CA PHE A 40 22.19 -36.61 -3.12
C PHE A 40 20.93 -37.21 -2.42
N LEU A 41 19.80 -37.08 -3.14
CA LEU A 41 18.68 -38.02 -3.40
C LEU A 41 17.77 -38.71 -2.33
N LEU A 42 16.46 -38.51 -2.60
CA LEU A 42 15.33 -39.47 -2.73
C LEU A 42 14.47 -39.95 -1.54
N HIS A 43 13.14 -39.88 -1.80
CA HIS A 43 12.02 -40.75 -1.36
C HIS A 43 11.70 -40.77 0.15
N ASP A 44 10.49 -40.98 0.66
CA ASP A 44 9.13 -41.07 0.14
C ASP A 44 8.18 -40.83 1.33
N SER A 45 6.91 -40.76 0.99
CA SER A 45 5.67 -40.66 1.73
C SER A 45 5.40 -41.50 3.00
N ARG A 46 4.37 -41.02 3.72
CA ARG A 46 3.31 -41.72 4.49
C ARG A 46 3.42 -41.83 6.02
N ASN A 47 2.37 -41.23 6.63
CA ASN A 47 1.45 -41.77 7.64
C ASN A 47 2.02 -42.55 8.83
N PHE A 48 1.81 -42.00 10.03
CA PHE A 48 1.62 -42.84 11.22
C PHE A 48 0.37 -42.44 12.00
N HIS A 49 -0.54 -43.42 12.06
CA HIS A 49 -1.67 -43.52 12.98
C HIS A 49 -1.18 -43.70 14.42
N ILE A 50 -1.85 -42.99 15.34
CA ILE A 50 -1.91 -43.24 16.79
C ILE A 50 -2.83 -44.47 17.01
N PRO A 51 -2.50 -45.47 17.88
CA PRO A 51 -2.93 -45.49 19.30
C PRO A 51 -2.06 -46.41 20.25
N PRO A 52 -2.46 -46.79 21.50
CA PRO A 52 -2.46 -45.94 22.69
C PRO A 52 -1.92 -46.63 24.01
N ILE A 53 -1.97 -45.89 25.12
CA ILE A 53 -2.14 -46.30 26.55
C ILE A 53 -0.92 -46.68 27.44
N LEU A 54 -0.60 -45.72 28.34
CA LEU A 54 -0.48 -45.78 29.82
C LEU A 54 0.70 -46.45 30.58
N ILE A 55 1.26 -45.59 31.46
CA ILE A 55 1.74 -45.77 32.85
C ILE A 55 3.26 -45.93 33.10
N LEU A 56 3.75 -44.88 33.77
CA LEU A 56 4.97 -44.62 34.58
C LEU A 56 5.42 -45.80 35.47
N PRO A 57 6.62 -45.84 36.12
CA PRO A 57 7.45 -44.70 36.58
C PRO A 57 8.98 -44.90 36.49
N ILE A 58 9.80 -43.90 36.86
CA ILE A 58 11.08 -44.11 37.58
C ILE A 58 11.46 -42.84 38.38
N ASN A 59 11.84 -43.12 39.63
CA ASN A 59 12.33 -42.27 40.72
C ASN A 59 13.65 -41.52 40.41
N ARG A 60 13.75 -40.22 40.73
CA ARG A 60 14.36 -39.62 41.95
C ARG A 60 15.87 -39.87 42.17
N VAL A 61 16.64 -38.78 42.07
CA VAL A 61 17.70 -38.47 43.04
C VAL A 61 17.45 -37.04 43.55
N TYR A 62 17.29 -36.94 44.86
CA TYR A 62 17.13 -35.73 45.66
C TYR A 62 18.46 -34.96 45.79
N PHE A 63 18.42 -33.65 46.05
CA PHE A 63 18.95 -33.10 47.31
C PHE A 63 18.52 -31.62 47.54
N ARG A 64 17.71 -31.46 48.60
CA ARG A 64 17.61 -30.38 49.60
C ARG A 64 17.67 -28.90 49.21
N TYR A 65 16.52 -28.24 49.42
CA TYR A 65 16.37 -26.83 49.83
C TYR A 65 17.09 -26.52 51.15
N PRO A 66 17.62 -25.30 51.34
CA PRO A 66 17.50 -24.55 52.59
C PRO A 66 16.20 -23.71 52.61
N PRO A 67 15.71 -23.36 53.81
CA PRO A 67 14.29 -23.18 54.10
C PRO A 67 13.72 -21.79 53.81
N GLU A 68 12.40 -21.77 53.76
CA GLU A 68 11.49 -20.62 53.88
C GLU A 68 12.00 -19.55 54.86
N VAL A 69 12.05 -18.30 54.39
CA VAL A 69 11.80 -17.16 55.27
C VAL A 69 10.32 -16.83 55.11
N LYS A 70 9.60 -16.99 56.23
CA LYS A 70 8.18 -16.72 56.39
C LYS A 70 7.77 -15.36 55.82
N PHE A 71 6.64 -15.35 55.13
CA PHE A 71 5.78 -14.19 54.97
C PHE A 71 5.54 -13.54 56.35
N ILE A 72 5.97 -12.29 56.50
CA ILE A 72 5.35 -11.38 57.46
C ILE A 72 4.39 -10.53 56.64
N SER A 73 3.10 -10.80 56.84
CA SER A 73 2.01 -9.93 56.48
C SER A 73 2.17 -8.59 57.20
N ILE A 74 2.29 -7.50 56.45
CA ILE A 74 1.98 -6.16 56.97
C ILE A 74 0.92 -5.57 56.04
N SER A 75 -0.27 -5.44 56.62
CA SER A 75 -1.41 -4.68 56.13
C SER A 75 -1.09 -3.18 55.99
N THR A 76 -1.61 -2.57 54.91
CA THR A 76 -2.25 -1.22 54.81
C THR A 76 -2.28 -0.41 56.13
N ASP A 77 -1.91 0.87 56.28
CA ASP A 77 -1.62 2.05 55.44
C ASP A 77 -0.72 3.02 56.29
N PRO A 78 -0.59 4.33 56.00
CA PRO A 78 0.26 4.97 55.01
C PRO A 78 1.34 5.85 55.67
N LYS A 79 2.57 5.86 55.16
CA LYS A 79 3.52 6.97 55.39
C LYS A 79 4.44 7.09 54.18
N ALA A 80 4.07 8.00 53.28
CA ALA A 80 4.95 8.54 52.26
C ALA A 80 6.12 9.26 52.94
N SER A 81 7.35 8.82 52.67
CA SER A 81 8.57 9.65 52.52
C SER A 81 9.92 8.91 52.74
N SER A 82 10.02 7.56 52.77
CA SER A 82 11.31 6.88 53.01
C SER A 82 11.89 6.06 51.84
N ASP A 83 11.13 5.75 50.80
CA ASP A 83 11.56 4.74 49.80
C ASP A 83 12.63 5.22 48.80
N VAL A 84 12.81 6.54 48.65
CA VAL A 84 13.75 7.11 47.66
C VAL A 84 15.22 6.97 48.10
N ALA A 85 15.49 6.92 49.42
CA ALA A 85 16.87 6.87 49.93
C ALA A 85 17.49 5.46 49.88
N GLU A 86 16.67 4.39 49.95
CA GLU A 86 17.18 3.01 49.92
C GLU A 86 17.56 2.55 48.49
N GLU A 87 16.87 3.04 47.45
CA GLU A 87 17.20 2.72 46.04
C GLU A 87 18.49 3.41 45.55
N THR A 88 18.75 4.65 45.98
CA THR A 88 19.98 5.38 45.63
C THR A 88 21.22 4.70 46.20
N ASP A 89 21.12 4.15 47.40
CA ASP A 89 22.21 3.40 48.04
C ASP A 89 22.47 2.07 47.34
N TYR A 90 21.43 1.40 46.81
CA TYR A 90 21.61 0.16 46.05
C TYR A 90 22.36 0.38 44.73
N ALA A 91 21.95 1.39 43.94
CA ALA A 91 22.60 1.73 42.67
C ALA A 91 24.06 2.18 42.87
N MET A 92 24.33 2.97 43.92
CA MET A 92 25.68 3.38 44.29
C MET A 92 26.56 2.18 44.67
N ASN A 93 26.04 1.28 45.50
CA ASN A 93 26.77 0.08 45.91
C ASN A 93 27.08 -0.87 44.74
N GLU A 94 26.16 -0.99 43.78
CA GLU A 94 26.37 -1.75 42.55
C GLU A 94 27.45 -1.12 41.67
N PHE A 95 27.39 0.21 41.46
CA PHE A 95 28.39 0.97 40.72
C PHE A 95 29.78 0.78 41.32
N LEU A 96 29.93 1.01 42.63
CA LEU A 96 31.21 0.90 43.33
C LEU A 96 31.77 -0.53 43.28
N SER A 97 30.93 -1.55 43.36
CA SER A 97 31.35 -2.95 43.26
C SER A 97 31.96 -3.27 41.89
N ARG A 98 31.31 -2.83 40.80
CA ARG A 98 31.80 -3.00 39.42
C ARG A 98 33.04 -2.14 39.15
N PHE A 99 33.04 -0.91 39.65
CA PHE A 99 34.16 0.02 39.53
C PHE A 99 35.43 -0.51 40.20
N VAL A 100 35.33 -0.97 41.46
CA VAL A 100 36.46 -1.55 42.20
C VAL A 100 36.99 -2.79 41.49
N TYR A 101 36.11 -3.63 40.94
CA TYR A 101 36.53 -4.83 40.21
C TYR A 101 37.39 -4.48 38.99
N ILE A 102 36.95 -3.51 38.18
CA ILE A 102 37.66 -3.10 36.95
C ILE A 102 38.93 -2.31 37.29
N MET A 103 38.86 -1.36 38.23
CA MET A 103 40.02 -0.55 38.66
C MET A 103 41.11 -1.41 39.28
N ARG A 104 40.75 -2.45 40.03
CA ARG A 104 41.72 -3.41 40.58
C ARG A 104 42.48 -4.11 39.46
N GLY A 105 41.80 -4.51 38.39
CA GLY A 105 42.44 -5.08 37.20
C GLY A 105 43.45 -4.10 36.58
N LYS A 106 43.06 -2.84 36.42
CA LYS A 106 43.93 -1.78 35.87
C LYS A 106 45.14 -1.46 36.75
N LEU A 107 44.97 -1.44 38.07
CA LEU A 107 46.08 -1.22 38.99
C LEU A 107 47.04 -2.41 39.03
N ASN A 108 46.53 -3.64 38.96
CA ASN A 108 47.38 -4.84 38.85
C ASN A 108 48.18 -4.87 37.53
N GLU A 109 47.60 -4.38 36.43
CA GLU A 109 48.29 -4.24 35.14
C GLU A 109 49.39 -3.17 35.18
N ALA A 110 49.11 -2.03 35.83
CA ALA A 110 50.05 -0.90 35.92
C ALA A 110 51.17 -1.10 36.97
N TYR A 111 50.89 -1.85 38.04
CA TYR A 111 51.80 -2.10 39.16
C TYR A 111 51.90 -3.62 39.48
N PRO A 112 52.51 -4.42 38.59
CA PRO A 112 52.56 -5.88 38.72
C PRO A 112 53.38 -6.35 39.94
N ASP A 113 54.32 -5.54 40.42
CA ASP A 113 55.23 -5.87 41.52
C ASP A 113 54.73 -5.42 42.91
N CYS A 114 53.55 -4.80 42.98
CA CYS A 114 52.98 -4.35 44.25
C CYS A 114 52.20 -5.46 44.97
N ASP A 115 52.31 -5.49 46.30
CA ASP A 115 51.58 -6.42 47.15
C ASP A 115 50.09 -6.05 47.25
N LYS A 116 49.24 -7.06 47.37
CA LYS A 116 47.77 -6.93 47.45
C LYS A 116 47.28 -5.87 48.47
N PRO A 117 47.86 -5.74 49.69
CA PRO A 117 47.49 -4.70 50.64
C PRO A 117 47.73 -3.27 50.13
N THR A 118 48.82 -3.08 49.39
CA THR A 118 49.19 -1.77 48.82
C THR A 118 48.22 -1.38 47.69
N ILE A 119 47.83 -2.33 46.84
CA ILE A 119 46.81 -2.12 45.79
C ILE A 119 45.43 -1.86 46.42
N ASP A 120 45.09 -2.57 47.51
CA ASP A 120 43.87 -2.33 48.27
C ASP A 120 43.86 -0.92 48.89
N GLY A 121 45.00 -0.45 49.41
CA GLY A 121 45.17 0.92 49.89
C GLY A 121 44.99 1.97 48.79
N MET A 122 45.58 1.75 47.61
CA MET A 122 45.41 2.63 46.44
C MET A 122 43.95 2.69 45.99
N LEU A 123 43.26 1.54 45.95
CA LEU A 123 41.84 1.46 45.60
C LEU A 123 40.96 2.22 46.59
N LEU A 124 41.22 2.13 47.90
CA LEU A 124 40.45 2.85 48.91
C LEU A 124 40.56 4.37 48.72
N ILE A 125 41.75 4.89 48.40
CA ILE A 125 41.97 6.32 48.15
C ILE A 125 41.22 6.76 46.89
N ILE A 126 41.29 5.97 45.82
CA ILE A 126 40.59 6.26 44.55
C ILE A 126 39.07 6.21 44.76
N VAL A 127 38.54 5.18 45.42
CA VAL A 127 37.10 5.01 45.68
C VAL A 127 36.58 6.13 46.56
N GLN A 128 37.29 6.50 47.63
CA GLN A 128 36.88 7.61 48.49
C GLN A 128 36.72 8.90 47.68
N LYS A 129 37.67 9.18 46.78
CA LYS A 129 37.61 10.36 45.93
C LYS A 129 36.48 10.30 44.90
N VAL A 130 36.20 9.13 44.33
CA VAL A 130 35.08 8.93 43.40
C VAL A 130 33.74 9.13 44.11
N VAL A 131 33.58 8.59 45.32
CA VAL A 131 32.39 8.81 46.15
C VAL A 131 32.23 10.29 46.49
N ASP A 132 33.30 10.97 46.92
CA ASP A 132 33.27 12.41 47.23
C ASP A 132 32.87 13.26 46.00
N GLU A 133 33.22 12.86 44.77
CA GLU A 133 32.83 13.58 43.55
C GLU A 133 31.41 13.22 43.07
N MET A 134 30.94 12.00 43.35
CA MET A 134 29.56 11.59 43.10
C MET A 134 28.58 12.29 44.05
N GLU A 135 28.92 12.41 45.33
CA GLU A 135 28.10 13.12 46.33
C GLU A 135 27.99 14.64 46.07
N LYS A 136 28.99 15.22 45.38
CA LYS A 136 28.95 16.63 44.93
C LYS A 136 28.10 16.86 43.67
N GLY A 137 27.53 15.81 43.08
CA GLY A 137 26.74 15.90 41.83
C GLY A 137 27.56 16.28 40.59
N SER A 138 28.90 16.26 40.67
CA SER A 138 29.76 16.79 39.60
C SER A 138 30.01 15.79 38.47
N LEU A 139 29.77 14.49 38.71
CA LEU A 139 30.11 13.44 37.75
C LEU A 139 29.16 13.44 36.54
N GLU A 140 27.84 13.57 36.73
CA GLU A 140 26.86 13.58 35.62
C GLU A 140 27.00 14.82 34.72
N HIS A 141 27.24 15.99 35.31
CA HIS A 141 27.42 17.24 34.56
C HIS A 141 28.75 17.29 33.78
N LYS A 142 29.82 16.64 34.28
CA LYS A 142 31.12 16.59 33.59
C LYS A 142 31.20 15.50 32.51
N ILE A 143 30.29 14.52 32.47
CA ILE A 143 30.21 13.50 31.39
C ILE A 143 29.82 14.12 30.03
N SER A 144 29.18 15.28 30.03
CA SER A 144 28.78 16.01 28.82
C SER A 144 29.83 16.99 28.30
N GLU A 145 30.74 17.47 29.14
CA GLU A 145 31.72 18.50 28.77
C GLU A 145 33.16 18.00 28.92
N ALA A 146 33.86 17.84 27.79
CA ALA A 146 35.25 17.39 27.73
C ALA A 146 36.30 18.41 28.25
N SER A 147 35.92 19.34 29.13
CA SER A 147 36.83 20.37 29.63
C SER A 147 36.40 20.93 30.99
N ALA A 148 36.70 20.22 32.07
CA ALA A 148 36.77 20.83 33.40
C ALA A 148 38.04 20.34 34.09
N SER A 149 38.93 21.28 34.41
CA SER A 149 40.23 21.09 35.05
C SER A 149 40.16 20.18 36.30
N PRO A 150 40.91 19.06 36.35
CA PRO A 150 40.92 18.18 37.51
C PRO A 150 41.50 18.90 38.73
N SER A 151 40.85 18.75 39.88
CA SER A 151 41.41 19.18 41.17
C SER A 151 42.73 18.45 41.45
N GLN A 152 43.65 19.17 42.10
CA GLN A 152 45.10 18.95 42.31
C GLN A 152 45.61 17.63 42.94
N ASP A 153 44.80 16.56 43.04
CA ASP A 153 45.13 15.39 43.88
C ASP A 153 45.55 14.10 43.13
N PHE A 154 45.16 13.89 41.87
CA PHE A 154 45.62 12.76 41.05
C PHE A 154 46.27 13.24 39.77
N SER A 155 47.17 12.43 39.19
CA SER A 155 47.72 12.69 37.86
C SER A 155 46.60 12.69 36.81
N GLU A 156 46.76 13.48 35.74
CA GLU A 156 45.80 13.53 34.63
C GLU A 156 45.52 12.15 34.03
N ASP A 157 46.55 11.30 33.92
CA ASP A 157 46.44 9.94 33.42
C ASP A 157 45.61 9.01 34.33
N LEU A 158 45.73 9.17 35.66
CA LEU A 158 44.93 8.41 36.61
C LEU A 158 43.47 8.88 36.58
N TRP A 159 43.22 10.19 36.50
CA TRP A 159 41.87 10.72 36.33
C TRP A 159 41.22 10.24 35.03
N LYS A 160 41.98 10.20 33.94
CA LYS A 160 41.50 9.67 32.66
C LYS A 160 41.10 8.19 32.78
N THR A 161 41.92 7.39 33.47
CA THR A 161 41.63 5.97 33.69
C THR A 161 40.39 5.77 34.58
N VAL A 162 40.28 6.53 35.67
CA VAL A 162 39.11 6.52 36.56
C VAL A 162 37.84 6.90 35.81
N TRP A 163 37.92 7.88 34.92
CA TRP A 163 36.81 8.31 34.08
C TRP A 163 36.39 7.26 33.06
N GLU A 164 37.36 6.66 32.35
CA GLU A 164 37.11 5.58 31.39
C GLU A 164 36.46 4.36 32.06
N VAL A 165 36.94 3.99 33.26
CA VAL A 165 36.36 2.90 34.05
C VAL A 165 34.96 3.26 34.56
N SER A 166 34.75 4.48 35.04
CA SER A 166 33.41 4.95 35.46
C SER A 166 32.42 4.91 34.31
N LYS A 167 32.82 5.40 33.13
CA LYS A 167 32.01 5.38 31.92
C LYS A 167 31.66 3.95 31.48
N THR A 168 32.62 3.04 31.49
CA THR A 168 32.36 1.63 31.13
C THR A 168 31.42 0.95 32.13
N VAL A 169 31.53 1.23 33.43
CA VAL A 169 30.59 0.73 34.44
C VAL A 169 29.18 1.27 34.21
N CYS A 170 29.02 2.58 33.98
CA CYS A 170 27.72 3.19 33.68
C CYS A 170 27.10 2.58 32.42
N GLU A 171 27.87 2.45 31.33
CA GLU A 171 27.39 1.83 30.08
C GLU A 171 26.94 0.38 30.28
N ASP A 172 27.63 -0.39 31.12
CA ASP A 172 27.27 -1.78 31.39
C ASP A 172 26.02 -1.90 32.27
N MET A 173 25.89 -1.04 33.28
CA MET A 173 24.67 -0.94 34.11
C MET A 173 23.45 -0.52 33.26
N GLU A 174 23.61 0.43 32.35
CA GLU A 174 22.55 0.83 31.42
C GLU A 174 22.16 -0.28 30.44
N LYS A 175 23.13 -1.06 29.94
CA LYS A 175 22.83 -2.20 29.06
C LYS A 175 22.04 -3.27 29.80
N GLU A 176 22.33 -3.52 31.06
CA GLU A 176 21.60 -4.51 31.86
C GLU A 176 20.20 -4.07 32.22
N THR A 177 20.02 -2.82 32.64
CA THR A 177 18.69 -2.23 32.89
C THR A 177 17.84 -2.23 31.62
N ARG A 178 18.42 -1.86 30.46
CA ARG A 178 17.74 -1.97 29.15
C ARG A 178 17.35 -3.41 28.80
N LYS A 179 18.21 -4.39 29.09
CA LYS A 179 17.89 -5.82 28.86
C LYS A 179 16.73 -6.29 29.75
N GLU A 180 16.70 -5.90 31.02
CA GLU A 180 15.62 -6.30 31.92
C GLU A 180 14.30 -5.59 31.57
N LYS A 181 14.34 -4.29 31.22
CA LYS A 181 13.18 -3.57 30.64
C LYS A 181 12.64 -4.28 29.40
N MET A 182 13.52 -4.60 28.44
CA MET A 182 13.16 -5.33 27.22
C MET A 182 12.49 -6.69 27.52
N LYS A 183 13.00 -7.42 28.51
CA LYS A 183 12.43 -8.70 28.95
C LYS A 183 11.03 -8.54 29.53
N LYS A 184 10.78 -7.47 30.30
CA LYS A 184 9.43 -7.13 30.80
C LYS A 184 8.46 -6.86 29.64
N PHE A 185 8.85 -6.04 28.66
CA PHE A 185 8.02 -5.75 27.48
C PHE A 185 7.76 -6.98 26.62
N LEU A 186 8.73 -7.88 26.46
CA LEU A 186 8.54 -9.16 25.77
C LEU A 186 7.53 -10.09 26.46
N GLN A 187 7.29 -9.89 27.76
CA GLN A 187 6.31 -10.64 28.58
C GLN A 187 4.99 -9.88 28.77
N SER A 188 4.88 -8.64 28.27
CA SER A 188 3.66 -7.84 28.32
C SER A 188 2.50 -8.52 27.58
N GLU A 189 1.27 -8.30 28.06
CA GLU A 189 0.10 -8.94 27.46
C GLU A 189 -0.17 -8.43 26.04
N GLU A 190 0.13 -7.16 25.76
CA GLU A 190 0.03 -6.58 24.41
C GLU A 190 0.90 -7.31 23.38
N VAL A 191 2.18 -7.57 23.71
CA VAL A 191 3.09 -8.30 22.82
C VAL A 191 2.65 -9.75 22.65
N LYS A 192 2.03 -10.38 23.67
CA LYS A 192 1.46 -11.73 23.53
C LYS A 192 0.23 -11.75 22.64
N VAL A 193 -0.68 -10.77 22.77
CA VAL A 193 -1.87 -10.64 21.91
C VAL A 193 -1.46 -10.45 20.46
N MET A 194 -0.50 -9.56 20.19
CA MET A 194 0.08 -9.38 18.85
C MET A 194 0.70 -10.67 18.33
N THR A 195 1.44 -11.40 19.17
CA THR A 195 2.05 -12.69 18.78
C THR A 195 0.98 -13.74 18.43
N ARG A 196 -0.15 -13.78 19.17
CA ARG A 196 -1.29 -14.66 18.84
C ARG A 196 -1.90 -14.29 17.49
N PHE A 197 -2.19 -13.00 17.27
CA PHE A 197 -2.71 -12.51 15.99
C PHE A 197 -1.77 -12.82 14.81
N ALA A 198 -0.47 -12.55 14.96
CA ALA A 198 0.52 -12.86 13.92
C ALA A 198 0.58 -14.37 13.62
N SER A 199 0.36 -15.22 14.63
CA SER A 199 0.27 -16.68 14.43
C SER A 199 -1.01 -17.14 13.72
N GLU A 200 -2.13 -16.44 13.93
CA GLU A 200 -3.41 -16.68 13.22
C GLU A 200 -3.32 -16.29 11.74
N VAL A 201 -2.59 -15.22 11.43
CA VAL A 201 -2.31 -14.76 10.06
C VAL A 201 -1.20 -15.59 9.37
N GLY A 202 -0.65 -16.59 10.05
CA GLY A 202 0.31 -17.55 9.47
C GLY A 202 1.79 -17.17 9.57
N ILE A 203 2.14 -16.12 10.33
CA ILE A 203 3.54 -15.72 10.57
C ILE A 203 4.14 -16.62 11.65
N ARG A 204 5.22 -17.35 11.32
CA ARG A 204 5.86 -18.33 12.22
C ARG A 204 7.39 -18.26 12.13
N GLY A 205 8.08 -18.92 13.07
CA GLY A 205 9.53 -19.06 13.06
C GLY A 205 10.27 -17.76 13.33
N ASP A 206 11.36 -17.52 12.61
CA ASP A 206 12.27 -16.40 12.86
C ASP A 206 11.63 -15.02 12.60
N MET A 207 10.69 -14.95 11.67
CA MET A 207 9.96 -13.71 11.38
C MET A 207 9.06 -13.29 12.55
N LEU A 208 8.40 -14.25 13.21
CA LEU A 208 7.60 -13.97 14.41
C LEU A 208 8.49 -13.54 15.59
N ARG A 209 9.66 -14.16 15.71
CA ARG A 209 10.67 -13.78 16.71
C ARG A 209 11.12 -12.33 16.49
N GLU A 210 11.44 -11.95 15.25
CA GLU A 210 11.89 -10.60 14.92
C GLU A 210 10.81 -9.55 15.18
N LEU A 211 9.55 -9.83 14.81
CA LEU A 211 8.41 -8.95 15.09
C LEU A 211 8.20 -8.73 16.59
N ARG A 212 8.31 -9.80 17.39
CA ARG A 212 8.20 -9.73 18.85
C ARG A 212 9.25 -8.80 19.47
N PHE A 213 10.50 -8.86 18.98
CA PHE A 213 11.57 -7.98 19.45
C PHE A 213 11.42 -6.54 18.95
N LYS A 214 10.99 -6.31 17.70
CA LYS A 214 10.76 -4.97 17.17
C LYS A 214 9.65 -4.25 17.93
N TRP A 215 8.55 -4.94 18.20
CA TRP A 215 7.42 -4.36 18.94
C TRP A 215 7.77 -4.06 20.39
N ALA A 216 8.43 -5.00 21.08
CA ALA A 216 8.88 -4.79 22.45
C ALA A 216 9.88 -3.63 22.55
N ARG A 217 10.74 -3.45 21.54
CA ARG A 217 11.65 -2.29 21.45
C ARG A 217 10.89 -0.98 21.28
N GLN A 218 9.94 -0.92 20.35
CA GLN A 218 9.14 0.27 20.13
C GLN A 218 8.35 0.68 21.38
N LYS A 219 7.81 -0.30 22.10
CA LYS A 219 7.09 -0.05 23.37
C LYS A 219 8.01 0.40 24.50
N MET A 220 9.23 -0.13 24.56
CA MET A 220 10.24 0.34 25.50
C MET A 220 10.64 1.79 25.21
N GLU A 221 10.85 2.15 23.94
CA GLU A 221 11.19 3.52 23.52
C GLU A 221 10.05 4.51 23.82
N GLU A 222 8.80 4.11 23.61
CA GLU A 222 7.62 4.89 23.96
C GLU A 222 7.51 5.10 25.49
N SER A 223 7.69 4.05 26.28
CA SER A 223 7.68 4.13 27.74
C SER A 223 8.81 5.02 28.28
N ASP A 224 10.03 4.88 27.74
CA ASP A 224 11.18 5.68 28.15
C ASP A 224 10.97 7.17 27.79
N PHE A 225 10.24 7.47 26.70
CA PHE A 225 9.88 8.84 26.34
C PHE A 225 8.96 9.49 27.39
N TYR A 226 7.91 8.79 27.82
CA TYR A 226 6.99 9.32 28.85
C TYR A 226 7.65 9.39 30.23
N GLU A 227 8.46 8.41 30.61
CA GLU A 227 9.21 8.41 31.87
C GLU A 227 10.17 9.62 31.94
N ASN A 228 10.80 9.97 30.82
CA ASN A 228 11.66 11.16 30.73
C ASN A 228 10.88 12.47 30.83
N LEU A 229 9.68 12.55 30.23
CA LEU A 229 8.81 13.74 30.37
C LEU A 229 8.36 13.94 31.81
N GLU A 230 8.06 12.86 32.51
CA GLU A 230 7.63 12.88 33.90
C GLU A 230 8.78 13.36 34.81
N ARG A 231 10.00 12.85 34.60
CA ARG A 231 11.20 13.34 35.31
C ARG A 231 11.48 14.82 35.08
N VAL A 232 11.21 15.35 33.89
CA VAL A 232 11.38 16.78 33.60
C VAL A 232 10.34 17.60 34.37
N ARG A 233 9.08 17.15 34.37
CA ARG A 233 8.00 17.80 35.12
C ARG A 233 8.24 17.77 36.63
N ASP A 234 8.80 16.68 37.14
CA ASP A 234 9.13 16.55 38.56
C ASP A 234 10.32 17.44 38.97
N LYS A 235 11.31 17.61 38.08
CA LYS A 235 12.39 18.60 38.28
C LYS A 235 11.87 20.03 38.27
N GLU A 236 10.99 20.37 37.34
CA GLU A 236 10.33 21.69 37.27
C GLU A 236 9.50 21.95 38.54
N ARG A 237 8.75 20.95 39.02
CA ARG A 237 7.98 21.06 40.28
C ARG A 237 8.89 21.22 41.50
N ALA A 238 10.03 20.52 41.55
CA ALA A 238 11.00 20.65 42.64
C ALA A 238 11.72 22.02 42.64
N GLU A 239 11.93 22.62 41.46
CA GLU A 239 12.45 23.99 41.33
C GLU A 239 11.41 25.04 41.76
N GLU A 240 10.13 24.85 41.42
CA GLU A 240 9.02 25.69 41.90
C GLU A 240 8.84 25.61 43.43
N GLU A 241 8.93 24.40 44.02
CA GLU A 241 8.87 24.21 45.48
C GLU A 241 10.11 24.78 46.19
N GLY A 242 11.27 24.85 45.50
CA GLY A 242 12.49 25.50 45.96
C GLY A 242 12.42 27.03 45.98
N GLU A 243 11.84 27.64 44.94
CA GLU A 243 11.63 29.10 44.86
C GLU A 243 10.64 29.58 45.93
N VAL A 244 9.53 28.87 46.16
CA VAL A 244 8.54 29.19 47.21
C VAL A 244 9.16 29.16 48.61
N ARG A 245 10.16 28.31 48.85
CA ARG A 245 10.86 28.23 50.13
C ARG A 245 11.89 29.35 50.34
N SER A 246 12.35 29.98 49.26
CA SER A 246 13.25 31.14 49.31
C SER A 246 12.49 32.47 49.49
N GLU A 247 11.30 32.59 48.90
CA GLU A 247 10.44 33.79 48.99
C GLU A 247 9.78 33.94 50.37
N ALA A 248 9.64 32.87 51.15
CA ALA A 248 9.10 32.93 52.53
C ALA A 248 10.05 33.61 53.55
N SER A 249 11.25 34.03 53.14
CA SER A 249 12.23 34.68 54.02
C SER A 249 12.46 36.17 53.77
N THR A 250 11.81 36.78 52.77
CA THR A 250 11.95 38.22 52.51
C THR A 250 10.64 38.88 52.15
N ASN A 251 10.27 39.85 52.99
CA ASN A 251 9.41 41.01 52.77
C ASN A 251 7.97 40.91 53.33
N ALA A 252 7.85 41.45 54.54
CA ALA A 252 6.73 42.32 54.88
C ALA A 252 6.81 43.62 54.06
N ASP A 253 5.64 44.18 53.86
CA ASP A 253 5.31 45.54 53.40
C ASP A 253 5.08 45.82 51.90
N GLU A 254 3.86 46.34 51.73
CA GLU A 254 3.29 47.23 50.72
C GLU A 254 2.84 46.69 49.35
N ALA A 255 1.53 46.82 49.17
CA ALA A 255 0.73 46.47 48.02
C ALA A 255 0.74 47.57 46.95
N GLY A 256 0.77 47.18 45.67
CA GLY A 256 0.39 48.08 44.57
C GLY A 256 1.01 47.81 43.19
N VAL A 257 0.63 46.68 42.58
CA VAL A 257 0.62 46.33 41.12
C VAL A 257 1.88 46.66 40.27
N PRO A 258 2.52 45.62 39.70
CA PRO A 258 2.61 45.54 38.24
C PRO A 258 2.25 44.14 37.68
N GLY A 259 1.79 44.13 36.44
CA GLY A 259 1.23 42.98 35.73
C GLY A 259 2.11 41.72 35.77
N LYS A 260 1.50 40.63 36.24
CA LYS A 260 2.03 39.27 36.16
C LYS A 260 2.04 38.84 34.69
N LYS A 261 3.18 38.96 34.00
CA LYS A 261 3.45 38.11 32.83
C LYS A 261 3.49 36.68 33.34
N LEU A 262 2.51 35.87 32.93
CA LEU A 262 2.59 34.42 33.05
C LEU A 262 3.88 33.99 32.34
N LYS A 263 4.86 33.44 33.09
CA LYS A 263 5.99 32.73 32.51
C LYS A 263 5.40 31.53 31.77
N VAL A 264 5.31 31.67 30.44
CA VAL A 264 5.02 30.59 29.51
C VAL A 264 6.14 29.56 29.68
N ALA A 265 5.78 28.34 30.05
CA ALA A 265 6.70 27.21 30.09
C ALA A 265 7.22 26.96 28.67
N SER A 266 8.43 27.44 28.40
CA SER A 266 9.15 27.11 27.17
C SER A 266 9.57 25.65 27.24
N LEU A 267 9.16 24.83 26.27
CA LEU A 267 9.72 23.49 26.11
C LEU A 267 11.26 23.57 26.02
N PRO A 268 12.02 22.63 26.61
CA PRO A 268 13.47 22.69 26.57
C PRO A 268 13.98 22.69 25.12
N LYS A 269 14.78 23.69 24.75
CA LYS A 269 15.54 23.63 23.50
C LYS A 269 16.40 22.36 23.52
N ARG A 270 16.28 21.51 22.51
CA ARG A 270 17.08 20.27 22.39
C ARG A 270 18.57 20.64 22.31
N HIS A 271 19.33 20.31 23.34
CA HIS A 271 20.78 20.45 23.33
C HIS A 271 21.40 19.16 22.76
N GLY A 272 21.66 19.18 21.45
CA GLY A 272 22.38 18.10 20.78
C GLY A 272 22.55 18.41 19.30
N LYS A 273 23.80 18.34 18.80
CA LYS A 273 24.10 18.46 17.36
C LYS A 273 23.41 17.29 16.64
N ILE A 274 22.32 17.56 15.91
CA ILE A 274 21.65 16.54 15.10
C ILE A 274 22.62 16.11 14.00
N LYS A 275 23.25 14.94 14.16
CA LYS A 275 24.18 14.35 13.18
C LYS A 275 23.50 13.27 12.32
N HIS A 276 22.19 13.31 12.14
CA HIS A 276 21.48 12.30 11.38
C HIS A 276 20.65 12.92 10.26
N LYS A 277 20.95 12.48 9.04
CA LYS A 277 20.10 12.66 7.86
C LYS A 277 18.92 11.70 7.98
N ILE A 278 17.72 12.23 8.10
CA ILE A 278 16.49 11.44 8.02
C ILE A 278 15.95 11.64 6.60
N TYR A 279 15.81 10.55 5.83
CA TYR A 279 15.36 10.57 4.42
C TYR A 279 16.08 11.57 3.51
N GLY A 280 17.38 11.81 3.75
CA GLY A 280 18.18 12.72 2.93
C GLY A 280 18.08 14.21 3.29
N LEU A 281 17.24 14.60 4.26
CA LEU A 281 17.24 15.96 4.81
C LEU A 281 18.28 16.11 5.91
N ASP A 282 19.10 17.16 5.79
CA ASP A 282 20.08 17.56 6.80
C ASP A 282 19.43 18.49 7.82
N LEU A 283 19.24 17.97 9.04
CA LEU A 283 18.61 18.67 10.16
C LEU A 283 19.59 19.56 10.94
N SER A 284 20.82 19.71 10.47
CA SER A 284 21.83 20.62 11.06
C SER A 284 21.82 22.04 10.47
N ASP A 285 20.97 22.30 9.47
CA ASP A 285 20.82 23.63 8.86
C ASP A 285 20.13 24.60 9.86
N PRO A 286 20.71 25.78 10.14
CA PRO A 286 20.10 26.80 11.01
C PRO A 286 18.71 27.26 10.54
N LYS A 287 18.33 27.03 9.28
CA LYS A 287 16.95 27.26 8.78
C LYS A 287 15.90 26.44 9.54
N TRP A 288 16.26 25.31 10.14
CA TRP A 288 15.33 24.53 10.96
C TRP A 288 14.99 25.22 12.28
N ALA A 289 15.87 26.07 12.80
CA ALA A 289 15.54 26.91 13.96
C ALA A 289 14.51 27.97 13.57
N GLU A 290 14.64 28.60 12.40
CA GLU A 290 13.62 29.53 11.88
C GLU A 290 12.28 28.84 11.58
N VAL A 291 12.31 27.60 11.09
CA VAL A 291 11.09 26.80 10.88
C VAL A 291 10.46 26.43 12.22
N ALA A 292 11.25 26.07 13.23
CA ALA A 292 10.75 25.79 14.58
C ALA A 292 10.18 27.05 15.24
N ASP A 293 10.81 28.21 15.06
CA ASP A 293 10.31 29.50 15.56
C ASP A 293 9.01 29.91 14.85
N LYS A 294 8.91 29.68 13.53
CA LYS A 294 7.66 29.89 12.77
C LYS A 294 6.54 28.92 13.17
N ILE A 295 6.88 27.67 13.49
CA ILE A 295 5.94 26.69 14.03
C ILE A 295 5.51 27.11 15.44
N HIS A 296 6.43 27.59 16.27
CA HIS A 296 6.13 28.11 17.61
C HIS A 296 5.21 29.34 17.57
N GLU A 297 5.45 30.25 16.61
CA GLU A 297 4.55 31.38 16.33
C GLU A 297 3.18 30.93 15.76
N ALA A 298 3.15 29.83 14.98
CA ALA A 298 1.91 29.23 14.47
C ALA A 298 1.15 28.38 15.52
N GLU A 299 1.86 27.87 16.53
CA GLU A 299 1.34 27.05 17.64
C GLU A 299 0.73 27.90 18.76
N GLU A 300 0.86 29.24 18.73
CA GLU A 300 0.08 30.13 19.62
C GLU A 300 -1.45 30.02 19.38
N MET A 301 -1.94 29.23 18.42
CA MET A 301 -3.36 29.17 18.10
C MET A 301 -3.91 27.81 17.65
N VAL A 302 -3.63 26.67 18.31
CA VAL A 302 -4.49 25.47 18.16
C VAL A 302 -4.48 24.57 19.41
N TRP A 303 -5.45 24.75 20.32
CA TRP A 303 -5.94 23.62 21.14
C TRP A 303 -7.10 22.98 20.36
N PRO A 304 -7.19 21.63 20.19
CA PRO A 304 -8.35 21.04 19.55
C PRO A 304 -9.59 21.39 20.37
N GLN A 305 -10.40 22.32 19.85
CA GLN A 305 -11.67 22.68 20.46
C GLN A 305 -12.55 21.43 20.44
N GLU A 306 -13.09 21.02 21.60
CA GLU A 306 -14.07 19.94 21.63
C GLU A 306 -15.39 20.44 21.04
N ALA A 307 -16.05 19.61 20.21
CA ALA A 307 -17.35 19.94 19.64
C ALA A 307 -18.34 20.32 20.75
N LYS A 308 -19.16 21.34 20.51
CA LYS A 308 -20.14 21.81 21.50
C LYS A 308 -21.09 20.67 21.88
N PRO A 309 -21.41 20.47 23.17
CA PRO A 309 -22.29 19.40 23.60
C PRO A 309 -23.69 19.58 23.02
N ILE A 310 -24.08 18.66 22.14
CA ILE A 310 -25.39 18.67 21.47
C ILE A 310 -26.48 18.34 22.50
N THR A 311 -27.22 19.34 22.97
CA THR A 311 -28.28 19.18 24.00
C THR A 311 -29.63 19.73 23.54
N GLY A 312 -30.73 19.15 24.08
CA GLY A 312 -32.09 19.62 23.85
C GLY A 312 -32.58 19.49 22.39
N LYS A 313 -33.10 20.57 21.81
CA LYS A 313 -33.67 20.61 20.45
C LYS A 313 -32.64 20.34 19.35
N CYS A 314 -31.40 20.80 19.53
CA CYS A 314 -30.32 20.56 18.56
C CYS A 314 -30.02 19.06 18.42
N ARG A 315 -30.16 18.25 19.49
CA ARG A 315 -30.03 16.80 19.42
C ARG A 315 -31.12 16.16 18.56
N MET A 316 -32.36 16.61 18.70
CA MET A 316 -33.48 16.10 17.88
C MET A 316 -33.30 16.47 16.40
N VAL A 317 -32.85 17.68 16.11
CA VAL A 317 -32.55 18.12 14.74
C VAL A 317 -31.37 17.31 14.17
N THR A 318 -30.32 17.08 14.97
CA THR A 318 -29.18 16.23 14.58
C THR A 318 -29.63 14.79 14.28
N GLU A 319 -30.44 14.16 15.14
CA GLU A 319 -30.97 12.81 14.91
C GLU A 319 -31.89 12.77 13.67
N ARG A 320 -32.63 13.84 13.39
CA ARG A 320 -33.41 13.97 12.15
C ARG A 320 -32.53 14.09 10.91
N ILE A 321 -31.47 14.90 10.94
CA ILE A 321 -30.48 15.00 9.84
C ILE A 321 -29.85 13.64 9.56
N LEU A 322 -29.48 12.89 10.61
CA LEU A 322 -28.88 11.56 10.47
C LEU A 322 -29.85 10.51 9.89
N SER A 323 -31.17 10.69 10.10
CA SER A 323 -32.23 9.77 9.64
C SER A 323 -32.94 10.21 8.34
N LEU A 324 -32.40 11.20 7.63
CA LEU A 324 -32.93 11.64 6.34
C LEU A 324 -32.90 10.53 5.28
N LYS A 325 -33.95 10.46 4.45
CA LYS A 325 -33.94 9.57 3.28
C LYS A 325 -33.19 10.23 2.12
N GLU A 326 -32.73 9.43 1.16
CA GLU A 326 -31.95 9.91 0.01
C GLU A 326 -32.63 11.03 -0.78
N ASP A 327 -33.96 11.07 -0.85
CA ASP A 327 -34.73 12.09 -1.57
C ASP A 327 -35.07 13.33 -0.74
N ASP A 328 -34.90 13.26 0.59
CA ASP A 328 -35.26 14.38 1.46
C ASP A 328 -34.26 15.53 1.31
N ASP A 329 -34.75 16.76 1.51
CA ASP A 329 -33.96 17.98 1.45
C ASP A 329 -33.34 18.30 2.84
N PRO A 330 -32.01 18.23 2.99
CA PRO A 330 -31.36 18.57 4.26
C PRO A 330 -31.33 20.07 4.57
N TYR A 331 -31.52 20.97 3.59
CA TYR A 331 -31.24 22.41 3.77
C TYR A 331 -32.06 23.07 4.89
N GLN A 332 -33.35 22.72 5.02
CA GLN A 332 -34.19 23.29 6.08
C GLN A 332 -33.74 22.88 7.48
N LEU A 333 -33.36 21.60 7.65
CA LEU A 333 -32.88 21.09 8.93
C LEU A 333 -31.48 21.60 9.25
N LEU A 334 -30.63 21.77 8.24
CA LEU A 334 -29.31 22.38 8.39
C LEU A 334 -29.41 23.85 8.81
N ALA A 335 -30.33 24.62 8.22
CA ALA A 335 -30.58 26.01 8.64
C ALA A 335 -31.05 26.09 10.11
N GLU A 336 -32.03 25.24 10.50
CA GLU A 336 -32.46 25.15 11.90
C GLU A 336 -31.30 24.75 12.83
N TRP A 337 -30.44 23.83 12.38
CA TRP A 337 -29.28 23.38 13.15
C TRP A 337 -28.22 24.47 13.32
N VAL A 338 -27.95 25.24 12.26
CA VAL A 338 -27.02 26.38 12.26
C VAL A 338 -27.52 27.48 13.20
N GLU A 339 -28.81 27.82 13.16
CA GLU A 339 -29.41 28.81 14.06
C GLU A 339 -29.31 28.38 15.53
N LEU A 340 -29.49 27.09 15.83
CA LEU A 340 -29.50 26.57 17.20
C LEU A 340 -28.09 26.42 17.80
N LEU A 341 -27.10 25.97 17.02
CA LEU A 341 -25.78 25.61 17.54
C LEU A 341 -24.72 26.70 17.34
N GLN A 342 -24.89 27.55 16.31
CA GLN A 342 -23.82 28.41 15.77
C GLN A 342 -22.52 27.60 15.60
N PRO A 343 -22.52 26.63 14.67
CA PRO A 343 -21.48 25.61 14.58
C PRO A 343 -20.12 26.22 14.23
N SER A 344 -19.09 25.71 14.88
CA SER A 344 -17.70 25.89 14.47
C SER A 344 -17.28 24.81 13.48
N LYS A 345 -16.10 24.93 12.85
CA LYS A 345 -15.54 23.89 11.98
C LYS A 345 -15.56 22.49 12.62
N VAL A 346 -15.29 22.38 13.92
CA VAL A 346 -15.27 21.09 14.64
C VAL A 346 -16.67 20.48 14.75
N ASP A 347 -17.70 21.31 14.91
CA ASP A 347 -19.09 20.86 15.01
C ASP A 347 -19.56 20.28 13.66
N TRP A 348 -19.18 20.95 12.56
CA TRP A 348 -19.42 20.47 11.20
C TRP A 348 -18.69 19.17 10.89
N THR A 349 -17.42 19.05 11.25
CA THR A 349 -16.66 17.81 11.05
C THR A 349 -17.28 16.64 11.82
N ASN A 350 -17.73 16.88 13.06
CA ASN A 350 -18.41 15.85 13.87
C ASN A 350 -19.76 15.43 13.25
N LEU A 351 -20.53 16.36 12.70
CA LEU A 351 -21.76 16.04 11.98
C LEU A 351 -21.46 15.20 10.73
N LEU A 352 -20.45 15.58 9.96
CA LEU A 352 -20.00 14.85 8.78
C LEU A 352 -19.51 13.45 9.13
N ASP A 353 -18.71 13.28 10.18
CA ASP A 353 -18.23 11.98 10.64
C ASP A 353 -19.40 11.07 11.05
N LYS A 354 -20.37 11.58 11.81
CA LYS A 354 -21.60 10.83 12.15
C LYS A 354 -22.42 10.44 10.92
N LEU A 355 -22.48 11.31 9.91
CA LEU A 355 -23.15 11.01 8.64
C LEU A 355 -22.39 9.94 7.85
N THR A 356 -21.06 9.91 7.87
CA THR A 356 -20.29 8.82 7.23
C THR A 356 -20.58 7.45 7.85
N GLU A 357 -20.82 7.40 9.17
CA GLU A 357 -21.11 6.14 9.88
C GLU A 357 -22.56 5.66 9.70
N GLN A 358 -23.52 6.59 9.61
CA GLN A 358 -24.95 6.26 9.68
C GLN A 358 -25.69 6.40 8.34
N ASN A 359 -25.27 7.32 7.47
CA ASN A 359 -26.02 7.70 6.27
C ASN A 359 -25.14 8.35 5.19
N ILE A 360 -24.46 7.52 4.40
CA ILE A 360 -23.60 7.97 3.29
C ILE A 360 -24.40 8.68 2.18
N GLY A 361 -25.67 8.33 1.98
CA GLY A 361 -26.52 8.96 0.96
C GLY A 361 -26.77 10.45 1.23
N SER A 362 -27.05 10.79 2.50
CA SER A 362 -27.25 12.19 2.92
C SER A 362 -25.93 12.95 3.08
N TYR A 363 -24.82 12.23 3.33
CA TYR A 363 -23.50 12.81 3.50
C TYR A 363 -23.10 13.72 2.35
N TYR A 364 -23.26 13.30 1.09
CA TYR A 364 -22.83 14.09 -0.08
C TYR A 364 -23.54 15.45 -0.15
N LYS A 365 -24.85 15.48 0.05
CA LYS A 365 -25.65 16.71 0.04
C LYS A 365 -25.25 17.66 1.17
N VAL A 366 -25.07 17.12 2.38
CA VAL A 366 -24.65 17.91 3.54
C VAL A 366 -23.22 18.42 3.38
N ALA A 367 -22.29 17.59 2.88
CA ALA A 367 -20.90 17.97 2.64
C ALA A 367 -20.77 19.08 1.57
N GLU A 368 -21.52 19.01 0.46
CA GLU A 368 -21.55 20.08 -0.55
C GLU A 368 -22.06 21.40 0.04
N HIS A 369 -23.08 21.34 0.92
CA HIS A 369 -23.58 22.53 1.62
C HIS A 369 -22.54 23.12 2.60
N VAL A 370 -21.91 22.28 3.41
CA VAL A 370 -20.90 22.69 4.41
C VAL A 370 -19.72 23.42 3.78
N LEU A 371 -19.32 23.05 2.56
CA LEU A 371 -18.26 23.76 1.83
C LEU A 371 -18.62 25.21 1.45
N SER A 372 -19.90 25.56 1.41
CA SER A 372 -20.38 26.91 1.12
C SER A 372 -20.62 27.74 2.39
N GLU A 373 -20.60 27.11 3.56
CA GLU A 373 -20.91 27.77 4.82
C GLU A 373 -19.71 28.58 5.35
N PRO A 374 -19.87 29.88 5.63
CA PRO A 374 -18.77 30.72 6.09
C PRO A 374 -18.22 30.27 7.46
N SER A 375 -19.05 29.63 8.29
CA SER A 375 -18.66 29.11 9.61
C SER A 375 -17.73 27.90 9.57
N PHE A 376 -17.64 27.21 8.43
CA PHE A 376 -16.80 26.03 8.27
C PHE A 376 -15.36 26.37 7.86
N GLU A 377 -15.15 27.53 7.22
CA GLU A 377 -13.85 27.96 6.68
C GLU A 377 -13.19 26.82 5.88
N ALA A 378 -13.83 26.46 4.77
CA ALA A 378 -13.39 25.34 3.92
C ALA A 378 -11.96 25.54 3.44
N ASN A 379 -11.12 24.51 3.60
CA ASN A 379 -9.75 24.50 3.11
C ASN A 379 -9.60 23.57 1.89
N ILE A 380 -8.42 23.57 1.28
CA ILE A 380 -8.11 22.73 0.11
C ILE A 380 -8.43 21.25 0.38
N HIS A 381 -8.07 20.72 1.55
CA HIS A 381 -8.28 19.32 1.91
C HIS A 381 -9.76 18.93 1.96
N ASP A 382 -10.62 19.83 2.43
CA ASP A 382 -12.07 19.61 2.50
C ASP A 382 -12.66 19.41 1.09
N PHE A 383 -12.23 20.23 0.11
CA PHE A 383 -12.58 20.05 -1.31
C PHE A 383 -11.97 18.78 -1.90
N SER A 384 -10.67 18.54 -1.67
CA SER A 384 -9.96 17.36 -2.19
C SER A 384 -10.64 16.05 -1.75
N LYS A 385 -11.06 15.97 -0.48
CA LYS A 385 -11.75 14.80 0.09
C LYS A 385 -13.07 14.54 -0.63
N LEU A 386 -13.89 15.57 -0.82
CA LEU A 386 -15.19 15.42 -1.48
C LEU A 386 -15.04 15.05 -2.97
N ILE A 387 -14.07 15.66 -3.67
CA ILE A 387 -13.74 15.31 -5.06
C ILE A 387 -13.28 13.86 -5.16
N ASP A 388 -12.39 13.40 -4.29
CA ASP A 388 -11.90 12.01 -4.28
C ASP A 388 -13.03 11.00 -4.02
N MET A 389 -13.97 11.30 -3.10
CA MET A 389 -15.13 10.44 -2.88
C MET A 389 -16.04 10.37 -4.11
N HIS A 390 -16.39 11.50 -4.72
CA HIS A 390 -17.17 11.48 -5.97
C HIS A 390 -16.41 10.81 -7.12
N ALA A 391 -15.08 10.96 -7.19
CA ALA A 391 -14.24 10.30 -8.19
C ALA A 391 -14.25 8.77 -8.05
N LYS A 392 -14.20 8.24 -6.83
CA LYS A 392 -14.26 6.80 -6.53
C LYS A 392 -15.61 6.19 -6.94
N GLU A 393 -16.70 6.87 -6.64
CA GLU A 393 -18.06 6.49 -7.03
C GLU A 393 -18.40 6.81 -8.50
N ASN A 394 -17.45 7.42 -9.25
CA ASN A 394 -17.62 7.79 -10.66
C ASN A 394 -18.74 8.83 -10.90
N HIS A 395 -19.05 9.64 -9.88
CA HIS A 395 -19.97 10.78 -9.93
C HIS A 395 -19.30 12.01 -10.56
N MET A 396 -18.95 11.90 -11.84
CA MET A 396 -18.15 12.91 -12.57
C MET A 396 -18.73 14.32 -12.51
N LYS A 397 -20.04 14.47 -12.75
CA LYS A 397 -20.71 15.79 -12.77
C LYS A 397 -20.63 16.49 -11.42
N ASP A 398 -20.77 15.73 -10.34
CA ASP A 398 -20.75 16.27 -8.99
C ASP A 398 -19.32 16.69 -8.61
N ALA A 399 -18.32 15.83 -8.91
CA ALA A 399 -16.92 16.18 -8.71
C ALA A 399 -16.50 17.45 -9.49
N GLU A 400 -17.00 17.64 -10.71
CA GLU A 400 -16.77 18.85 -11.49
C GLU A 400 -17.43 20.10 -10.89
N ARG A 401 -18.63 19.97 -10.29
CA ARG A 401 -19.25 21.06 -9.54
C ARG A 401 -18.37 21.47 -8.36
N ILE A 402 -17.91 20.51 -7.56
CA ILE A 402 -17.05 20.77 -6.39
C ILE A 402 -15.71 21.39 -6.82
N LEU A 403 -15.11 20.90 -7.91
CA LEU A 403 -13.89 21.50 -8.47
C LEU A 403 -14.10 22.95 -8.94
N LYS A 404 -15.28 23.25 -9.49
CA LYS A 404 -15.64 24.62 -9.88
C LYS A 404 -15.79 25.51 -8.65
N MET A 405 -16.47 25.05 -7.60
CA MET A 405 -16.60 25.77 -6.33
C MET A 405 -15.23 26.04 -5.68
N MET A 406 -14.32 25.07 -5.74
CA MET A 406 -12.94 25.23 -5.27
C MET A 406 -12.23 26.38 -6.01
N LYS A 407 -12.35 26.44 -7.35
CA LYS A 407 -11.78 27.51 -8.18
C LYS A 407 -12.43 28.88 -7.92
N GLU A 408 -13.75 28.92 -7.73
CA GLU A 408 -14.49 30.16 -7.40
C GLU A 408 -14.06 30.73 -6.04
N ASN A 409 -13.73 29.87 -5.08
CA ASN A 409 -13.11 30.25 -3.80
C ASN A 409 -11.61 30.58 -3.91
N SER A 410 -11.07 30.75 -5.12
CA SER A 410 -9.67 31.06 -5.40
C SER A 410 -8.67 30.02 -4.83
N MET A 411 -9.11 28.77 -4.64
CA MET A 411 -8.27 27.67 -4.19
C MET A 411 -7.78 26.85 -5.39
N ALA A 412 -6.47 26.63 -5.45
CA ALA A 412 -5.86 25.81 -6.50
C ALA A 412 -5.94 24.31 -6.15
N PRO A 413 -6.29 23.43 -7.11
CA PRO A 413 -6.25 21.99 -6.92
C PRO A 413 -4.87 21.52 -6.46
N ASP A 414 -4.84 20.72 -5.39
CA ASP A 414 -3.62 20.07 -4.92
C ASP A 414 -3.32 18.77 -5.69
N ILE A 415 -2.19 18.14 -5.35
CA ILE A 415 -1.77 16.89 -5.97
C ILE A 415 -2.84 15.78 -5.84
N LEU A 416 -3.48 15.66 -4.67
CA LEU A 416 -4.48 14.61 -4.42
C LEU A 416 -5.72 14.82 -5.31
N THR A 417 -6.17 16.06 -5.45
CA THR A 417 -7.26 16.44 -6.35
C THR A 417 -6.92 16.09 -7.79
N LEU A 418 -5.73 16.45 -8.26
CA LEU A 418 -5.31 16.18 -9.64
C LEU A 418 -5.20 14.68 -9.93
N ILE A 419 -4.68 13.88 -8.99
CA ILE A 419 -4.64 12.42 -9.09
C ILE A 419 -6.07 11.85 -9.21
N ALA A 420 -6.98 12.26 -8.32
CA ALA A 420 -8.38 11.82 -8.35
C ALA A 420 -9.07 12.17 -9.67
N LEU A 421 -8.84 13.38 -10.19
CA LEU A 421 -9.36 13.82 -11.48
C LEU A 421 -8.82 12.97 -12.64
N VAL A 422 -7.51 12.70 -12.68
CA VAL A 422 -6.93 11.81 -13.73
C VAL A 422 -7.59 10.44 -13.71
N HIS A 423 -7.73 9.83 -12.52
CA HIS A 423 -8.37 8.52 -12.38
C HIS A 423 -9.82 8.51 -12.87
N MET A 424 -10.61 9.48 -12.40
CA MET A 424 -12.02 9.62 -12.76
C MET A 424 -12.20 9.85 -14.26
N TYR A 425 -11.48 10.82 -14.84
CA TYR A 425 -11.59 11.13 -16.26
C TYR A 425 -11.14 9.96 -17.15
N SER A 426 -10.09 9.25 -16.74
CA SER A 426 -9.64 8.03 -17.44
C SER A 426 -10.70 6.94 -17.43
N LYS A 427 -11.36 6.71 -16.28
CA LYS A 427 -12.42 5.70 -16.12
C LYS A 427 -13.70 6.07 -16.87
N ALA A 428 -14.05 7.35 -16.90
CA ALA A 428 -15.19 7.89 -17.65
C ALA A 428 -14.95 7.92 -19.18
N GLY A 429 -13.73 7.64 -19.64
CA GLY A 429 -13.37 7.68 -21.06
C GLY A 429 -13.22 9.10 -21.63
N ASN A 430 -13.16 10.12 -20.78
CA ASN A 430 -12.96 11.51 -21.21
C ASN A 430 -11.46 11.83 -21.29
N LEU A 431 -10.85 11.49 -22.44
CA LEU A 431 -9.41 11.59 -22.64
C LEU A 431 -8.88 13.03 -22.52
N ASP A 432 -9.63 14.02 -23.00
CA ASP A 432 -9.13 15.41 -23.07
C ASP A 432 -9.01 16.03 -21.67
N LEU A 433 -10.02 15.83 -20.82
CA LEU A 433 -9.96 16.26 -19.41
C LEU A 433 -8.91 15.47 -18.61
N ALA A 434 -8.74 14.17 -18.89
CA ALA A 434 -7.69 13.38 -18.27
C ALA A 434 -6.28 13.92 -18.61
N LYS A 435 -6.06 14.31 -19.88
CA LYS A 435 -4.81 14.94 -20.32
C LYS A 435 -4.58 16.29 -19.64
N GLU A 436 -5.61 17.13 -19.56
CA GLU A 436 -5.51 18.44 -18.90
C GLU A 436 -5.11 18.28 -17.42
N ALA A 437 -5.77 17.38 -16.69
CA ALA A 437 -5.43 17.10 -15.29
C ALA A 437 -4.01 16.54 -15.14
N PHE A 438 -3.60 15.63 -16.02
CA PHE A 438 -2.27 15.03 -16.00
C PHE A 438 -1.14 16.04 -16.31
N GLU A 439 -1.33 16.89 -17.31
CA GLU A 439 -0.34 17.93 -17.63
C GLU A 439 -0.32 19.03 -16.55
N THR A 440 -1.46 19.37 -15.95
CA THR A 440 -1.50 20.28 -14.79
C THR A 440 -0.68 19.72 -13.63
N LEU A 441 -0.82 18.42 -13.34
CA LEU A 441 -0.02 17.73 -12.31
C LEU A 441 1.48 17.82 -12.61
N ARG A 442 1.89 17.63 -13.87
CA ARG A 442 3.30 17.74 -14.29
C ARG A 442 3.83 19.17 -14.24
N ASN A 443 3.03 20.14 -14.69
CA ASN A 443 3.40 21.56 -14.74
C ASN A 443 3.58 22.15 -13.34
N GLN A 444 2.86 21.63 -12.35
CA GLN A 444 3.08 21.96 -10.93
C GLN A 444 4.34 21.32 -10.34
N GLY A 445 5.11 20.56 -11.13
CA GLY A 445 6.37 19.93 -10.71
C GLY A 445 6.19 18.57 -10.05
N PHE A 446 4.96 18.04 -9.97
CA PHE A 446 4.72 16.73 -9.38
C PHE A 446 5.12 15.61 -10.34
N LYS A 447 5.67 14.54 -9.76
CA LYS A 447 6.04 13.34 -10.50
C LYS A 447 4.88 12.34 -10.43
N PRO A 448 4.26 11.98 -11.57
CA PRO A 448 3.22 10.96 -11.58
C PRO A 448 3.77 9.65 -11.03
N ASP A 449 2.95 8.96 -10.25
CA ASP A 449 3.25 7.63 -9.72
C ASP A 449 2.74 6.53 -10.65
N LEU A 450 2.91 5.27 -10.23
CA LEU A 450 2.43 4.08 -10.93
C LEU A 450 0.93 4.17 -11.26
N GLN A 451 0.09 4.60 -10.32
CA GLN A 451 -1.36 4.59 -10.50
C GLN A 451 -1.80 5.64 -11.53
N VAL A 452 -1.20 6.83 -11.50
CA VAL A 452 -1.47 7.91 -12.45
C VAL A 452 -1.04 7.50 -13.86
N TYR A 453 0.16 6.93 -14.02
CA TYR A 453 0.62 6.40 -15.31
C TYR A 453 -0.30 5.31 -15.85
N ASN A 454 -0.68 4.33 -15.02
CA ASN A 454 -1.60 3.26 -15.42
C ASN A 454 -2.91 3.83 -15.95
N SER A 455 -3.47 4.82 -15.26
CA SER A 455 -4.76 5.42 -15.62
C SER A 455 -4.70 6.16 -16.94
N MET A 456 -3.66 6.96 -17.14
CA MET A 456 -3.47 7.67 -18.41
C MET A 456 -3.19 6.71 -19.58
N ILE A 457 -2.38 5.66 -19.38
CA ILE A 457 -2.13 4.66 -20.43
C ILE A 457 -3.43 3.95 -20.80
N MET A 458 -4.26 3.58 -19.82
CA MET A 458 -5.58 3.00 -20.07
C MET A 458 -6.52 3.97 -20.76
N ALA A 459 -6.50 5.26 -20.41
CA ALA A 459 -7.28 6.28 -21.11
C ALA A 459 -6.90 6.36 -22.59
N TYR A 460 -5.60 6.36 -22.92
CA TYR A 460 -5.13 6.32 -24.30
C TYR A 460 -5.52 5.03 -25.03
N VAL A 461 -5.43 3.87 -24.38
CA VAL A 461 -5.86 2.58 -24.95
C VAL A 461 -7.35 2.60 -25.27
N ASN A 462 -8.18 3.03 -24.32
CA ASN A 462 -9.64 3.09 -24.47
C ASN A 462 -10.08 4.10 -25.54
N ALA A 463 -9.39 5.23 -25.66
CA ALA A 463 -9.59 6.20 -26.73
C ALA A 463 -9.02 5.78 -28.09
N GLY A 464 -8.43 4.58 -28.16
CA GLY A 464 -7.91 4.05 -29.41
C GLY A 464 -6.61 4.70 -29.90
N GLN A 465 -5.79 5.19 -28.98
CA GLN A 465 -4.49 5.83 -29.25
C GLN A 465 -3.33 5.07 -28.58
N PRO A 466 -3.13 3.76 -28.84
CA PRO A 466 -2.16 2.94 -28.11
C PRO A 466 -0.70 3.37 -28.30
N LYS A 467 -0.36 4.08 -29.40
CA LYS A 467 0.99 4.62 -29.61
C LYS A 467 1.37 5.68 -28.57
N LEU A 468 0.41 6.51 -28.15
CA LEU A 468 0.62 7.49 -27.07
C LEU A 468 0.69 6.80 -25.71
N GLY A 469 -0.12 5.76 -25.50
CA GLY A 469 -0.01 4.88 -24.32
C GLY A 469 1.36 4.19 -24.23
N GLU A 470 1.89 3.66 -25.34
CA GLU A 470 3.24 3.10 -25.43
C GLU A 470 4.32 4.15 -25.12
N SER A 471 4.15 5.40 -25.58
CA SER A 471 5.07 6.49 -25.24
C SER A 471 5.09 6.79 -23.74
N LEU A 472 3.94 6.83 -23.09
CA LEU A 472 3.86 7.00 -21.63
C LEU A 472 4.45 5.82 -20.87
N MET A 473 4.25 4.59 -21.36
CA MET A 473 4.86 3.40 -20.77
C MET A 473 6.40 3.49 -20.82
N ARG A 474 6.98 3.98 -21.93
CA ARG A 474 8.43 4.21 -22.02
C ARG A 474 8.91 5.34 -21.10
N GLU A 475 8.13 6.41 -20.93
CA GLU A 475 8.46 7.47 -19.97
C GLU A 475 8.47 6.92 -18.53
N MET A 476 7.50 6.06 -18.20
CA MET A 476 7.38 5.38 -16.92
C MET A 476 8.60 4.47 -16.65
N GLU A 477 9.01 3.67 -17.64
CA GLU A 477 10.21 2.83 -17.57
C GLU A 477 11.50 3.65 -17.41
N ALA A 478 11.64 4.76 -18.13
CA ALA A 478 12.78 5.67 -18.03
C ALA A 478 12.91 6.34 -16.65
N ARG A 479 11.86 6.27 -15.83
CA ARG A 479 11.83 6.73 -14.43
C ARG A 479 11.98 5.57 -13.43
N ASP A 480 12.39 4.40 -13.89
CA ASP A 480 12.51 3.17 -13.10
C ASP A 480 11.19 2.68 -12.48
N ILE A 481 10.05 3.11 -13.01
CA ILE A 481 8.72 2.62 -12.61
C ILE A 481 8.36 1.47 -13.55
N LYS A 482 8.18 0.26 -13.01
CA LYS A 482 7.91 -0.93 -13.83
C LYS A 482 6.43 -0.98 -14.25
N PRO A 483 6.12 -1.08 -15.55
CA PRO A 483 4.76 -1.31 -16.02
C PRO A 483 4.18 -2.61 -15.47
N THR A 484 2.88 -2.60 -15.17
CA THR A 484 2.18 -3.82 -14.72
C THR A 484 1.89 -4.75 -15.90
N LYS A 485 1.64 -6.03 -15.61
CA LYS A 485 1.18 -6.99 -16.62
C LYS A 485 -0.06 -6.50 -17.37
N ASP A 486 -0.97 -5.82 -16.66
CA ASP A 486 -2.22 -5.30 -17.23
C ASP A 486 -1.97 -4.23 -18.28
N ILE A 487 -0.97 -3.35 -18.09
CA ILE A 487 -0.58 -2.36 -19.10
C ILE A 487 -0.08 -3.05 -20.38
N TYR A 488 0.83 -4.02 -20.24
CA TYR A 488 1.37 -4.75 -21.39
C TYR A 488 0.25 -5.43 -22.17
N MET A 489 -0.66 -6.13 -21.48
CA MET A 489 -1.77 -6.81 -22.11
C MET A 489 -2.76 -5.84 -22.75
N ALA A 490 -3.06 -4.70 -22.11
CA ALA A 490 -3.95 -3.68 -22.66
C ALA A 490 -3.39 -3.06 -23.95
N LEU A 491 -2.10 -2.70 -23.97
CA LEU A 491 -1.43 -2.18 -25.15
C LEU A 491 -1.33 -3.25 -26.25
N LEU A 492 -0.94 -4.47 -25.91
CA LEU A 492 -0.84 -5.59 -26.84
C LEU A 492 -2.20 -5.88 -27.51
N CYS A 493 -3.26 -5.95 -26.71
CA CYS A 493 -4.63 -6.15 -27.19
C CYS A 493 -5.07 -4.98 -28.09
N SER A 494 -4.75 -3.74 -27.71
CA SER A 494 -5.09 -2.58 -28.52
C SER A 494 -4.33 -2.53 -29.85
N PHE A 495 -3.07 -2.93 -29.91
CA PHE A 495 -2.31 -3.03 -31.17
C PHE A 495 -2.81 -4.20 -32.02
N ALA A 496 -3.08 -5.35 -31.41
CA ALA A 496 -3.57 -6.54 -32.08
C ALA A 496 -4.88 -6.28 -32.82
N ARG A 497 -5.89 -5.72 -32.14
CA ARG A 497 -7.20 -5.40 -32.73
C ARG A 497 -7.14 -4.41 -33.90
N ARG A 498 -6.04 -3.66 -34.02
CA ARG A 498 -5.79 -2.71 -35.12
C ARG A 498 -5.00 -3.32 -36.27
N GLY A 499 -4.52 -4.55 -36.13
CA GLY A 499 -3.57 -5.15 -37.07
C GLY A 499 -2.21 -4.45 -37.09
N ASP A 500 -1.84 -3.69 -36.05
CA ASP A 500 -0.51 -3.09 -35.94
C ASP A 500 0.46 -4.14 -35.38
N ALA A 501 0.88 -5.06 -36.25
CA ALA A 501 1.79 -6.15 -35.90
C ALA A 501 3.13 -5.64 -35.35
N GLY A 502 3.63 -4.51 -35.86
CA GLY A 502 4.85 -3.89 -35.38
C GLY A 502 4.73 -3.39 -33.94
N GLY A 503 3.62 -2.73 -33.59
CA GLY A 503 3.31 -2.34 -32.22
C GLY A 503 3.14 -3.53 -31.28
N ALA A 504 2.34 -4.52 -31.69
CA ALA A 504 2.10 -5.72 -30.91
C ALA A 504 3.40 -6.48 -30.61
N GLN A 505 4.26 -6.68 -31.61
CA GLN A 505 5.55 -7.34 -31.46
C GLN A 505 6.46 -6.59 -30.48
N ARG A 506 6.56 -5.26 -30.58
CA ARG A 506 7.37 -4.45 -29.65
C ARG A 506 6.92 -4.64 -28.20
N ILE A 507 5.61 -4.50 -27.95
CA ILE A 507 5.05 -4.65 -26.60
C ILE A 507 5.31 -6.06 -26.04
N ALA A 508 5.10 -7.11 -26.84
CA ALA A 508 5.36 -8.48 -26.41
C ALA A 508 6.84 -8.74 -26.12
N THR A 509 7.74 -8.16 -26.91
CA THR A 509 9.19 -8.25 -26.68
C THR A 509 9.59 -7.50 -25.40
N THR A 510 9.09 -6.28 -25.17
CA THR A 510 9.34 -5.53 -23.92
C THR A 510 8.78 -6.25 -22.69
N MET A 511 7.59 -6.84 -22.81
CA MET A 511 6.99 -7.68 -21.76
C MET A 511 7.91 -8.86 -21.39
N GLN A 512 8.49 -9.54 -22.39
CA GLN A 512 9.43 -10.64 -22.18
C GLN A 512 10.74 -10.18 -21.52
N PHE A 513 11.32 -9.05 -21.95
CA PHE A 513 12.52 -8.48 -21.32
C PHE A 513 12.29 -8.00 -19.88
N SER A 514 11.05 -7.66 -19.54
CA SER A 514 10.63 -7.34 -18.17
C SER A 514 10.47 -8.58 -17.28
N GLY A 515 10.75 -9.79 -17.78
CA GLY A 515 10.66 -11.04 -17.05
C GLY A 515 9.24 -11.61 -16.94
N LEU A 516 8.26 -11.04 -17.66
CA LEU A 516 6.91 -11.57 -17.72
C LEU A 516 6.84 -12.70 -18.74
N GLN A 517 6.43 -13.88 -18.29
CA GLN A 517 6.25 -15.04 -19.16
C GLN A 517 5.08 -14.83 -20.13
N GLN A 518 5.27 -15.23 -21.39
CA GLN A 518 4.20 -15.21 -22.38
C GLN A 518 3.11 -16.22 -22.01
N THR A 519 1.87 -15.78 -22.12
CA THR A 519 0.66 -16.58 -21.93
C THR A 519 0.04 -16.94 -23.28
N ILE A 520 -0.85 -17.94 -23.31
CA ILE A 520 -1.65 -18.29 -24.50
C ILE A 520 -2.35 -17.04 -25.06
N GLU A 521 -2.89 -16.20 -24.17
CA GLU A 521 -3.55 -14.96 -24.57
C GLU A 521 -2.59 -13.99 -25.29
N SER A 522 -1.39 -13.75 -24.73
CA SER A 522 -0.41 -12.87 -25.37
C SER A 522 0.06 -13.39 -26.74
N CYS A 523 0.28 -14.70 -26.88
CA CYS A 523 0.62 -15.31 -28.15
C CYS A 523 -0.54 -15.20 -29.15
N THR A 524 -1.77 -15.45 -28.70
CA THR A 524 -2.97 -15.33 -29.55
C THR A 524 -3.13 -13.90 -30.08
N LEU A 525 -2.85 -12.88 -29.25
CA LEU A 525 -2.89 -11.49 -29.68
C LEU A 525 -1.81 -11.16 -30.73
N LEU A 526 -0.63 -11.79 -30.66
CA LEU A 526 0.38 -11.66 -31.73
C LEU A 526 -0.09 -12.30 -33.03
N VAL A 527 -0.64 -13.52 -32.98
CA VAL A 527 -1.23 -14.19 -34.16
C VAL A 527 -2.35 -13.32 -34.74
N GLU A 528 -3.21 -12.73 -33.89
CA GLU A 528 -4.27 -11.81 -34.30
C GLU A 528 -3.72 -10.54 -34.96
N ALA A 529 -2.67 -9.93 -34.40
CA ALA A 529 -2.04 -8.74 -34.96
C ALA A 529 -1.49 -8.98 -36.37
N TYR A 530 -0.72 -10.06 -36.57
CA TYR A 530 -0.16 -10.41 -37.88
C TYR A 530 -1.24 -10.88 -38.87
N GLY A 531 -2.23 -11.65 -38.39
CA GLY A 531 -3.37 -12.06 -39.20
C GLY A 531 -4.19 -10.86 -39.69
N LEU A 532 -4.42 -9.87 -38.83
CA LEU A 532 -5.11 -8.64 -39.21
C LEU A 532 -4.28 -7.75 -40.15
N ALA A 533 -2.96 -7.71 -39.96
CA ALA A 533 -2.01 -7.05 -40.87
C ALA A 533 -1.94 -7.73 -42.26
N GLY A 534 -2.47 -8.94 -42.40
CA GLY A 534 -2.43 -9.70 -43.65
C GLY A 534 -1.08 -10.38 -43.88
N ASP A 535 -0.37 -10.75 -42.82
CA ASP A 535 0.87 -11.54 -42.85
C ASP A 535 0.65 -12.89 -42.14
N PRO A 536 0.04 -13.88 -42.83
CA PRO A 536 -0.23 -15.18 -42.22
C PRO A 536 1.04 -15.98 -41.95
N ASP A 537 2.16 -15.72 -42.63
CA ASP A 537 3.41 -16.46 -42.42
C ASP A 537 4.05 -16.07 -41.07
N GLN A 538 4.01 -14.78 -40.71
CA GLN A 538 4.42 -14.35 -39.37
C GLN A 538 3.41 -14.74 -38.29
N ALA A 539 2.10 -14.72 -38.59
CA ALA A 539 1.09 -15.24 -37.69
C ALA A 539 1.36 -16.73 -37.38
N ARG A 540 1.69 -17.51 -38.41
CA ARG A 540 2.07 -18.91 -38.29
C ARG A 540 3.31 -19.11 -37.44
N THR A 541 4.34 -18.29 -37.65
CA THR A 541 5.59 -18.36 -36.88
C THR A 541 5.33 -18.17 -35.38
N ASN A 542 4.46 -17.23 -35.00
CA ASN A 542 4.08 -17.00 -33.61
C ASN A 542 3.22 -18.16 -33.05
N PHE A 543 2.33 -18.73 -33.86
CA PHE A 543 1.53 -19.90 -33.49
C PHE A 543 2.43 -21.13 -33.22
N ASP A 544 3.41 -21.37 -34.09
CA ASP A 544 4.38 -22.46 -33.94
C ASP A 544 5.32 -22.25 -32.74
N TYR A 545 5.73 -20.99 -32.50
CA TYR A 545 6.48 -20.63 -31.30
C TYR A 545 5.71 -20.97 -30.02
N MET A 546 4.41 -20.64 -29.96
CA MET A 546 3.54 -20.97 -28.84
C MET A 546 3.52 -22.49 -28.57
N MET A 547 3.36 -23.32 -29.60
CA MET A 547 3.43 -24.77 -29.46
C MET A 547 4.82 -25.25 -28.99
N LYS A 548 5.89 -24.65 -29.51
CA LYS A 548 7.27 -25.00 -29.14
C LYS A 548 7.59 -24.72 -27.68
N VAL A 549 7.03 -23.67 -27.09
CA VAL A 549 7.18 -23.38 -25.65
C VAL A 549 6.26 -24.21 -24.75
N GLY A 550 5.51 -25.16 -25.33
CA GLY A 550 4.63 -26.08 -24.60
C GLY A 550 3.24 -25.51 -24.31
N LEU A 551 2.88 -24.36 -24.89
CA LEU A 551 1.54 -23.80 -24.78
C LEU A 551 0.63 -24.42 -25.85
N LYS A 552 -0.50 -24.98 -25.43
CA LYS A 552 -1.48 -25.56 -26.37
C LYS A 552 -2.41 -24.46 -26.89
N PRO A 553 -2.56 -24.30 -28.22
CA PRO A 553 -3.54 -23.38 -28.79
C PRO A 553 -4.95 -23.73 -28.30
N ASP A 554 -5.69 -22.72 -27.88
CA ASP A 554 -7.13 -22.84 -27.66
C ASP A 554 -7.90 -22.66 -28.97
N ASP A 555 -9.23 -22.86 -28.91
CA ASP A 555 -10.10 -22.70 -30.07
C ASP A 555 -10.06 -21.27 -30.62
N ARG A 556 -9.92 -20.26 -29.75
CA ARG A 556 -9.79 -18.86 -30.16
C ARG A 556 -8.53 -18.63 -31.00
N CYS A 557 -7.38 -19.13 -30.54
CA CYS A 557 -6.12 -18.96 -31.25
C CYS A 557 -6.13 -19.68 -32.61
N SER A 558 -6.69 -20.88 -32.65
CA SER A 558 -6.88 -21.63 -33.89
C SER A 558 -7.78 -20.86 -34.86
N ALA A 559 -8.94 -20.35 -34.41
CA ALA A 559 -9.84 -19.54 -35.22
C ALA A 559 -9.17 -18.29 -35.80
N VAL A 560 -8.37 -17.59 -35.00
CA VAL A 560 -7.59 -16.42 -35.45
C VAL A 560 -6.57 -16.81 -36.53
N MET A 561 -5.88 -17.94 -36.37
CA MET A 561 -4.93 -18.42 -37.37
C MET A 561 -5.63 -18.83 -38.68
N ILE A 562 -6.78 -19.50 -38.60
CA ILE A 562 -7.58 -19.85 -39.79
C ILE A 562 -8.10 -18.58 -40.48
N ALA A 563 -8.54 -17.56 -39.73
CA ALA A 563 -8.96 -16.27 -40.29
C ALA A 563 -7.79 -15.52 -40.98
N ALA A 564 -6.55 -15.68 -40.48
CA ALA A 564 -5.37 -15.14 -41.14
C ALA A 564 -5.12 -15.81 -42.51
N TYR A 565 -5.28 -17.12 -42.61
CA TYR A 565 -5.20 -17.85 -43.88
C TYR A 565 -6.36 -17.51 -44.82
N GLU A 566 -7.58 -17.34 -44.28
CA GLU A 566 -8.76 -16.92 -45.04
C GLU A 566 -8.50 -15.61 -45.79
N LYS A 567 -7.94 -14.61 -45.12
CA LYS A 567 -7.64 -13.30 -45.73
C LYS A 567 -6.72 -13.37 -46.95
N LYS A 568 -5.88 -14.40 -47.06
CA LYS A 568 -5.01 -14.65 -48.21
C LYS A 568 -5.48 -15.80 -49.09
N ASN A 569 -6.65 -16.35 -48.78
CA ASN A 569 -7.25 -17.50 -49.44
C ASN A 569 -6.33 -18.75 -49.50
N LEU A 570 -5.61 -19.02 -48.41
CA LEU A 570 -4.66 -20.14 -48.29
C LEU A 570 -5.34 -21.36 -47.64
N LEU A 571 -6.36 -21.91 -48.30
CA LEU A 571 -7.20 -22.99 -47.77
C LEU A 571 -6.42 -24.28 -47.53
N ASP A 572 -5.48 -24.59 -48.40
CA ASP A 572 -4.55 -25.70 -48.29
C ASP A 572 -3.78 -25.67 -46.96
N LYS A 573 -3.14 -24.53 -46.65
CA LYS A 573 -2.39 -24.33 -45.40
C LYS A 573 -3.30 -24.39 -44.16
N ALA A 574 -4.54 -23.89 -44.29
CA ALA A 574 -5.52 -23.93 -43.21
C ALA A 574 -5.96 -25.37 -42.89
N LEU A 575 -6.26 -26.18 -43.91
CA LEU A 575 -6.62 -27.59 -43.74
C LEU A 575 -5.45 -28.42 -43.22
N ASP A 576 -4.24 -28.20 -43.75
CA ASP A 576 -3.02 -28.86 -43.27
C ASP A 576 -2.77 -28.58 -41.78
N LEU A 577 -2.98 -27.33 -41.34
CA LEU A 577 -2.91 -26.97 -39.94
C LEU A 577 -3.95 -27.72 -39.10
N LEU A 578 -5.22 -27.71 -39.51
CA LEU A 578 -6.27 -28.40 -38.75
C LEU A 578 -6.00 -29.90 -38.62
N LEU A 579 -5.52 -30.55 -39.68
CA LEU A 579 -5.11 -31.95 -39.65
C LEU A 579 -3.92 -32.19 -38.71
N GLN A 580 -2.96 -31.27 -38.64
CA GLN A 580 -1.85 -31.35 -37.67
C GLN A 580 -2.34 -31.23 -36.23
N LEU A 581 -3.27 -30.30 -35.96
CA LEU A 581 -3.84 -30.11 -34.63
C LEU A 581 -4.69 -31.32 -34.21
N GLU A 582 -5.51 -31.86 -35.11
CA GLU A 582 -6.33 -33.04 -34.86
C GLU A 582 -5.48 -34.28 -34.54
N LYS A 583 -4.36 -34.48 -35.25
CA LYS A 583 -3.35 -35.51 -34.90
C LYS A 583 -2.76 -35.32 -33.50
N GLY A 584 -2.70 -34.08 -33.01
CA GLY A 584 -2.30 -33.72 -31.65
C GLY A 584 -3.40 -33.85 -30.60
N GLY A 585 -4.60 -34.32 -30.97
CA GLY A 585 -5.76 -34.45 -30.09
C GLY A 585 -6.51 -33.15 -29.84
N PHE A 586 -6.32 -32.12 -30.68
CA PHE A 586 -7.12 -30.90 -30.65
C PHE A 586 -8.40 -31.09 -31.46
N GLU A 587 -9.55 -30.80 -30.86
CA GLU A 587 -10.83 -30.77 -31.55
C GLU A 587 -11.23 -29.32 -31.79
N PRO A 588 -11.45 -28.90 -33.07
CA PRO A 588 -11.92 -27.56 -33.37
C PRO A 588 -13.26 -27.27 -32.68
N GLY A 589 -13.30 -26.17 -31.93
CA GLY A 589 -14.50 -25.68 -31.28
C GLY A 589 -15.29 -24.71 -32.17
N VAL A 590 -16.33 -24.13 -31.61
CA VAL A 590 -17.28 -23.30 -32.34
C VAL A 590 -16.66 -22.06 -32.97
N ALA A 591 -15.61 -21.45 -32.38
CA ALA A 591 -14.96 -20.29 -32.98
C ALA A 591 -14.22 -20.66 -34.27
N THR A 592 -13.47 -21.78 -34.26
CA THR A 592 -12.76 -22.24 -35.47
C THR A 592 -13.74 -22.68 -36.55
N LEU A 593 -14.78 -23.45 -36.16
CA LEU A 593 -15.81 -23.91 -37.10
C LEU A 593 -16.61 -22.74 -37.69
N ALA A 594 -16.88 -21.69 -36.92
CA ALA A 594 -17.56 -20.49 -37.41
C ALA A 594 -16.77 -19.77 -38.52
N VAL A 595 -15.45 -19.64 -38.36
CA VAL A 595 -14.58 -19.06 -39.40
C VAL A 595 -14.59 -19.91 -40.67
N LEU A 596 -14.55 -21.24 -40.53
CA LEU A 596 -14.62 -22.16 -41.67
C LEU A 596 -15.97 -22.07 -42.41
N VAL A 597 -17.09 -22.02 -41.69
CA VAL A 597 -18.42 -21.82 -42.31
C VAL A 597 -18.48 -20.50 -43.05
N ASP A 598 -17.97 -19.41 -42.47
CA ASP A 598 -17.92 -18.11 -43.14
C ASP A 598 -17.09 -18.15 -44.42
N TRP A 599 -15.91 -18.76 -44.37
CA TRP A 599 -15.00 -18.87 -45.51
C TRP A 599 -15.58 -19.76 -46.62
N LEU A 600 -16.08 -20.96 -46.29
CA LEU A 600 -16.74 -21.84 -47.25
C LEU A 600 -17.98 -21.19 -47.87
N GLY A 601 -18.74 -20.43 -47.07
CA GLY A 601 -19.86 -19.63 -47.54
C GLY A 601 -19.43 -18.57 -48.56
N LYS A 602 -18.33 -17.84 -48.31
CA LYS A 602 -17.75 -16.90 -49.29
C LYS A 602 -17.29 -17.59 -50.58
N LEU A 603 -16.82 -18.83 -50.48
CA LEU A 603 -16.43 -19.69 -51.62
C LEU A 603 -17.63 -20.36 -52.30
N GLN A 604 -18.84 -20.22 -51.76
CA GLN A 604 -20.08 -20.85 -52.25
C GLN A 604 -20.07 -22.40 -52.19
N LEU A 605 -19.32 -22.96 -51.25
CA LEU A 605 -19.25 -24.39 -50.96
C LEU A 605 -20.34 -24.78 -49.95
N VAL A 606 -21.59 -24.85 -50.44
CA VAL A 606 -22.79 -24.98 -49.58
C VAL A 606 -22.83 -26.30 -48.82
N GLU A 607 -22.52 -27.42 -49.49
CA GLU A 607 -22.63 -28.75 -48.88
C GLU A 607 -21.62 -28.90 -47.74
N GLU A 608 -20.38 -28.48 -47.95
CA GLU A 608 -19.31 -28.51 -46.96
C GLU A 608 -19.61 -27.57 -45.78
N ALA A 609 -20.11 -26.36 -46.06
CA ALA A 609 -20.53 -25.43 -45.01
C ALA A 609 -21.67 -26.00 -44.15
N GLU A 610 -22.65 -26.68 -44.75
CA GLU A 610 -23.74 -27.35 -44.04
C GLU A 610 -23.26 -28.55 -43.21
N GLN A 611 -22.29 -29.32 -43.70
CA GLN A 611 -21.67 -30.40 -42.93
C GLN A 611 -20.99 -29.85 -41.66
N ILE A 612 -20.25 -28.75 -41.78
CA ILE A 612 -19.61 -28.10 -40.62
C ILE A 612 -20.67 -27.52 -39.67
N LEU A 613 -21.73 -26.90 -40.19
CA LEU A 613 -22.85 -26.42 -39.37
C LEU A 613 -23.51 -27.57 -38.59
N GLY A 614 -23.67 -28.74 -39.21
CA GLY A 614 -24.14 -29.95 -38.55
C GLY A 614 -23.25 -30.38 -37.39
N LYS A 615 -21.92 -30.28 -37.52
CA LYS A 615 -20.97 -30.56 -36.43
C LYS A 615 -21.16 -29.60 -35.24
N ILE A 616 -21.37 -28.30 -35.49
CA ILE A 616 -21.64 -27.31 -34.43
C ILE A 616 -22.90 -27.69 -33.64
N VAL A 617 -23.97 -28.09 -34.34
CA VAL A 617 -25.23 -28.50 -33.69
C VAL A 617 -25.06 -29.79 -32.89
N VAL A 618 -24.29 -30.75 -33.39
CA VAL A 618 -24.01 -32.03 -32.70
C VAL A 618 -23.15 -31.83 -31.44
N GLN A 619 -22.27 -30.83 -31.41
CA GLN A 619 -21.52 -30.43 -30.21
C GLN A 619 -22.43 -29.85 -29.10
N GLY A 620 -23.73 -29.64 -29.38
CA GLY A 620 -24.71 -29.16 -28.41
C GLY A 620 -24.71 -27.64 -28.22
N GLU A 621 -23.93 -26.90 -29.03
CA GLU A 621 -23.81 -25.46 -28.96
C GLU A 621 -24.69 -24.79 -30.03
N SER A 622 -25.33 -23.67 -29.67
CA SER A 622 -26.10 -22.88 -30.64
C SER A 622 -25.16 -22.14 -31.59
N PRO A 623 -25.35 -22.19 -32.92
CA PRO A 623 -24.52 -21.46 -33.86
C PRO A 623 -24.45 -19.97 -33.52
N PRO A 624 -23.25 -19.37 -33.40
CA PRO A 624 -23.09 -17.94 -33.15
C PRO A 624 -23.90 -17.10 -34.13
N PHE A 625 -24.48 -15.99 -33.64
CA PHE A 625 -25.29 -15.09 -34.48
C PHE A 625 -24.56 -14.62 -35.74
N LYS A 626 -23.23 -14.42 -35.65
CA LYS A 626 -22.39 -14.02 -36.78
C LYS A 626 -22.41 -15.03 -37.94
N ILE A 627 -22.61 -16.33 -37.66
CA ILE A 627 -22.76 -17.35 -38.70
C ILE A 627 -24.04 -17.11 -39.53
N GLN A 628 -25.10 -16.54 -38.95
CA GLN A 628 -26.33 -16.26 -39.69
C GLN A 628 -26.12 -15.24 -40.81
N VAL A 629 -25.22 -14.27 -40.62
CA VAL A 629 -24.81 -13.33 -41.68
C VAL A 629 -24.19 -14.10 -42.85
N SER A 630 -23.27 -15.02 -42.55
CA SER A 630 -22.60 -15.87 -43.54
C SER A 630 -23.56 -16.81 -44.27
N LEU A 631 -24.51 -17.43 -43.54
CA LEU A 631 -25.52 -18.32 -44.10
C LEU A 631 -26.51 -17.57 -45.00
N CYS A 632 -26.96 -16.38 -44.56
CA CYS A 632 -27.85 -15.55 -45.36
C CYS A 632 -27.15 -15.10 -46.65
N ASP A 633 -25.89 -14.67 -46.54
CA ASP A 633 -25.05 -14.31 -47.69
C ASP A 633 -24.91 -15.48 -48.68
N MET A 634 -24.52 -16.66 -48.19
CA MET A 634 -24.35 -17.87 -48.98
C MET A 634 -25.66 -18.31 -49.65
N TYR A 635 -26.74 -18.52 -48.88
CA TYR A 635 -28.00 -19.02 -49.42
C TYR A 635 -28.66 -18.03 -50.39
N SER A 636 -28.50 -16.73 -50.17
CA SER A 636 -29.02 -15.71 -51.08
C SER A 636 -28.33 -15.81 -52.43
N ARG A 637 -27.00 -15.85 -52.46
CA ARG A 637 -26.24 -15.95 -53.73
C ARG A 637 -26.48 -17.28 -54.46
N CYS A 638 -26.66 -18.38 -53.74
CA CYS A 638 -27.02 -19.67 -54.33
C CYS A 638 -28.51 -19.80 -54.72
N GLY A 639 -29.35 -18.81 -54.42
CA GLY A 639 -30.78 -18.84 -54.74
C GLY A 639 -31.61 -19.85 -53.92
N VAL A 640 -31.11 -20.32 -52.76
CA VAL A 640 -31.82 -21.28 -51.89
C VAL A 640 -32.87 -20.54 -51.04
N GLU A 641 -33.99 -20.18 -51.67
CA GLU A 641 -35.01 -19.26 -51.15
C GLU A 641 -35.47 -19.57 -49.72
N LYS A 642 -35.82 -20.82 -49.40
CA LYS A 642 -36.34 -21.19 -48.06
C LYS A 642 -35.32 -20.94 -46.95
N LYS A 643 -34.06 -21.34 -47.16
CA LYS A 643 -32.98 -21.21 -46.15
C LYS A 643 -32.46 -19.77 -46.07
N ALA A 644 -32.42 -19.06 -47.21
CA ALA A 644 -32.10 -17.64 -47.27
C ALA A 644 -33.10 -16.80 -46.46
N LEU A 645 -34.41 -17.03 -46.64
CA LEU A 645 -35.44 -16.31 -45.88
C LEU A 645 -35.47 -16.70 -44.39
N GLN A 646 -35.16 -17.95 -44.06
CA GLN A 646 -35.04 -18.39 -42.66
C GLN A 646 -33.90 -17.68 -41.92
N SER A 647 -32.70 -17.64 -42.52
CA SER A 647 -31.55 -16.93 -41.96
C SER A 647 -31.79 -15.42 -41.91
N LEU A 648 -32.39 -14.85 -42.96
CA LEU A 648 -32.78 -13.43 -42.97
C LEU A 648 -33.77 -13.10 -41.85
N GLY A 649 -34.77 -13.94 -41.59
CA GLY A 649 -35.73 -13.71 -40.50
C GLY A 649 -35.07 -13.66 -39.12
N ILE A 650 -34.01 -14.46 -38.89
CA ILE A 650 -33.23 -14.41 -37.64
C ILE A 650 -32.43 -13.11 -37.55
N LEU A 651 -31.88 -12.63 -38.67
CA LEU A 651 -31.13 -11.37 -38.75
C LEU A 651 -32.05 -10.15 -38.55
N GLU A 652 -33.24 -10.14 -39.15
CA GLU A 652 -34.25 -9.09 -38.98
C GLU A 652 -34.73 -8.99 -37.52
N ALA A 653 -34.90 -10.12 -36.84
CA ALA A 653 -35.34 -10.18 -35.44
C ALA A 653 -34.30 -9.63 -34.45
N ARG A 654 -33.03 -9.58 -34.83
CA ARG A 654 -31.91 -9.08 -34.01
C ARG A 654 -31.06 -8.06 -34.75
N LYS A 655 -31.71 -7.22 -35.55
CA LYS A 655 -31.05 -6.25 -36.43
C LYS A 655 -30.20 -5.24 -35.66
N GLU A 656 -30.50 -4.96 -34.39
CA GLU A 656 -29.75 -4.09 -33.49
C GLU A 656 -28.32 -4.59 -33.20
N LEU A 657 -28.03 -5.87 -33.45
CA LEU A 657 -26.69 -6.45 -33.27
C LEU A 657 -25.81 -6.35 -34.54
N LEU A 658 -26.38 -5.95 -35.68
CA LEU A 658 -25.67 -5.89 -36.95
C LEU A 658 -24.84 -4.61 -37.07
N ARG A 659 -23.61 -4.75 -37.55
CA ARG A 659 -22.75 -3.61 -37.90
C ARG A 659 -23.03 -3.18 -39.33
N GLN A 660 -22.59 -1.97 -39.69
CA GLN A 660 -22.65 -1.47 -41.06
C GLN A 660 -22.14 -2.50 -42.09
N GLU A 661 -20.97 -3.10 -41.85
CA GLU A 661 -20.38 -4.09 -42.77
C GLU A 661 -21.25 -5.34 -42.95
N ASP A 662 -21.95 -5.77 -41.89
CA ASP A 662 -22.84 -6.93 -41.94
C ASP A 662 -24.07 -6.60 -42.80
N PHE A 663 -24.67 -5.42 -42.62
CA PHE A 663 -25.77 -4.94 -43.47
C PHE A 663 -25.36 -4.88 -44.93
N GLU A 664 -24.24 -4.23 -45.25
CA GLU A 664 -23.80 -4.11 -46.63
C GLU A 664 -23.53 -5.47 -47.27
N ARG A 665 -22.95 -6.41 -46.53
CA ARG A 665 -22.74 -7.79 -47.01
C ARG A 665 -24.06 -8.49 -47.32
N ILE A 666 -25.04 -8.44 -46.40
CA ILE A 666 -26.36 -9.07 -46.58
C ILE A 666 -27.11 -8.46 -47.76
N ILE A 667 -27.17 -7.12 -47.84
CA ILE A 667 -27.91 -6.42 -48.91
C ILE A 667 -27.30 -6.76 -50.27
N ASN A 668 -25.96 -6.74 -50.40
CA ASN A 668 -25.30 -7.14 -51.65
C ASN A 668 -25.59 -8.59 -52.03
N ALA A 669 -25.60 -9.51 -51.07
CA ALA A 669 -25.92 -10.91 -51.30
C ALA A 669 -27.36 -11.12 -51.78
N LEU A 670 -28.32 -10.41 -51.16
CA LEU A 670 -29.73 -10.44 -51.53
C LEU A 670 -29.94 -9.87 -52.94
N ILE A 671 -29.26 -8.78 -53.31
CA ILE A 671 -29.28 -8.23 -54.67
C ILE A 671 -28.76 -9.25 -55.69
N GLN A 672 -27.62 -9.88 -55.41
CA GLN A 672 -27.03 -10.92 -56.27
C GLN A 672 -27.94 -12.14 -56.42
N GLY A 673 -28.63 -12.52 -55.34
CA GLY A 673 -29.63 -13.59 -55.32
C GLY A 673 -30.99 -13.23 -55.93
N GLY A 674 -31.21 -11.97 -56.32
CA GLY A 674 -32.49 -11.50 -56.86
C GLY A 674 -33.59 -11.21 -55.82
N PHE A 675 -33.26 -11.21 -54.54
CA PHE A 675 -34.14 -10.87 -53.41
C PHE A 675 -34.22 -9.35 -53.18
N VAL A 676 -34.60 -8.61 -54.23
CA VAL A 676 -34.52 -7.14 -54.25
C VAL A 676 -35.43 -6.47 -53.20
N HIS A 677 -36.59 -7.06 -52.90
CA HIS A 677 -37.50 -6.50 -51.90
C HIS A 677 -36.95 -6.66 -50.48
N GLU A 678 -36.38 -7.82 -50.17
CA GLU A 678 -35.69 -8.10 -48.91
C GLU A 678 -34.45 -7.21 -48.76
N ALA A 679 -33.69 -7.00 -49.85
CA ALA A 679 -32.54 -6.10 -49.87
C ALA A 679 -32.93 -4.66 -49.52
N GLN A 680 -34.05 -4.16 -50.06
CA GLN A 680 -34.56 -2.83 -49.76
C GLN A 680 -35.00 -2.70 -48.29
N ARG A 681 -35.68 -3.72 -47.74
CA ARG A 681 -36.07 -3.75 -46.33
C ARG A 681 -34.86 -3.70 -45.39
N MET A 682 -33.80 -4.45 -45.71
CA MET A 682 -32.56 -4.43 -44.94
C MET A 682 -31.81 -3.09 -45.07
N HIS A 683 -31.87 -2.44 -46.24
CA HIS A 683 -31.32 -1.09 -46.42
C HIS A 683 -32.05 -0.04 -45.58
N GLU A 684 -33.39 -0.07 -45.55
CA GLU A 684 -34.19 0.82 -44.68
C GLU A 684 -33.89 0.58 -43.20
N ALA A 685 -33.70 -0.69 -42.80
CA ALA A 685 -33.30 -1.03 -41.43
C ALA A 685 -31.89 -0.51 -41.08
N MET A 686 -30.95 -0.53 -42.04
CA MET A 686 -29.61 0.01 -41.90
C MET A 686 -29.63 1.54 -41.70
N GLU A 687 -30.41 2.26 -42.51
CA GLU A 687 -30.57 3.73 -42.39
C GLU A 687 -31.26 4.12 -41.08
N ALA A 688 -32.27 3.35 -40.65
CA ALA A 688 -32.97 3.59 -39.39
C ALA A 688 -32.06 3.47 -38.15
N GLN A 689 -30.94 2.73 -38.25
CA GLN A 689 -29.93 2.63 -37.20
C GLN A 689 -28.84 3.72 -37.29
N GLY A 690 -28.96 4.63 -38.26
CA GLY A 690 -28.01 5.73 -38.45
C GLY A 690 -26.76 5.35 -39.25
N TYR A 691 -26.74 4.19 -39.90
CA TYR A 691 -25.64 3.81 -40.80
C TYR A 691 -25.87 4.37 -42.21
N ALA A 692 -24.82 4.90 -42.82
CA ALA A 692 -24.86 5.39 -44.20
C ALA A 692 -24.44 4.30 -45.19
N ALA A 693 -25.24 4.06 -46.24
CA ALA A 693 -24.88 3.12 -47.29
C ALA A 693 -23.65 3.59 -48.09
N SER A 694 -22.73 2.67 -48.37
CA SER A 694 -21.60 2.93 -49.26
C SER A 694 -22.05 3.26 -50.69
N GLU A 695 -21.28 4.08 -51.40
CA GLU A 695 -21.59 4.44 -52.80
C GLU A 695 -21.75 3.22 -53.73
N PRO A 696 -20.91 2.16 -53.65
CA PRO A 696 -21.12 0.95 -54.44
C PRO A 696 -22.45 0.25 -54.14
N LEU A 697 -22.90 0.27 -52.88
CA LEU A 697 -24.17 -0.33 -52.48
C LEU A 697 -25.35 0.46 -53.06
N LYS A 698 -25.31 1.80 -52.99
CA LYS A 698 -26.33 2.67 -53.59
C LYS A 698 -26.47 2.43 -55.09
N VAL A 699 -25.34 2.33 -55.80
CA VAL A 699 -25.33 2.03 -57.25
C VAL A 699 -25.94 0.66 -57.52
N SER A 700 -25.59 -0.35 -56.72
CA SER A 700 -26.12 -1.72 -56.86
C SER A 700 -27.64 -1.77 -56.62
N LEU A 701 -28.14 -1.04 -55.62
CA LEU A 701 -29.57 -0.92 -55.34
C LEU A 701 -30.31 -0.22 -56.49
N MET A 702 -29.83 0.93 -56.97
CA MET A 702 -30.43 1.64 -58.10
C MET A 702 -30.47 0.79 -59.37
N ALA A 703 -29.38 0.07 -59.67
CA ALA A 703 -29.34 -0.85 -60.80
C ALA A 703 -30.37 -1.97 -60.67
N SER A 704 -30.45 -2.62 -59.50
CA SER A 704 -31.40 -3.70 -59.24
C SER A 704 -32.87 -3.26 -59.36
N GLN A 705 -33.19 -2.02 -58.98
CA GLN A 705 -34.51 -1.43 -59.12
C GLN A 705 -34.85 -1.10 -60.60
N ALA A 706 -33.88 -0.61 -61.38
CA ALA A 706 -34.06 -0.29 -62.79
C ALA A 706 -34.30 -1.53 -63.68
N PHE A 707 -33.63 -2.65 -63.39
CA PHE A 707 -33.84 -3.92 -64.11
C PHE A 707 -35.24 -4.53 -63.87
N ARG A 708 -35.84 -4.28 -62.71
CA ARG A 708 -37.21 -4.71 -62.38
C ARG A 708 -38.28 -4.06 -63.28
N GLY A 709 -38.01 -2.86 -63.80
CA GLY A 709 -38.88 -2.14 -64.72
C GLY A 709 -38.91 -2.71 -66.14
N LYS A 710 -37.97 -3.59 -66.52
CA LYS A 710 -37.86 -4.14 -67.89
C LYS A 710 -38.16 -5.63 -68.01
N THR A 711 -38.05 -6.42 -66.94
CA THR A 711 -38.32 -7.86 -66.96
C THR A 711 -39.06 -8.29 -65.70
N GLY A 712 -40.38 -8.53 -65.81
CA GLY A 712 -41.21 -9.06 -64.73
C GLY A 712 -40.94 -10.53 -64.37
N LYS A 713 -39.75 -11.08 -64.65
CA LYS A 713 -39.33 -12.44 -64.30
C LYS A 713 -37.94 -12.44 -63.71
N ARG A 714 -37.76 -13.19 -62.60
CA ARG A 714 -36.47 -13.52 -61.97
C ARG A 714 -35.52 -14.08 -63.05
N PRO A 715 -34.27 -13.64 -63.15
CA PRO A 715 -33.29 -14.34 -63.96
C PRO A 715 -33.09 -15.73 -63.35
N ALA A 716 -33.42 -16.77 -64.10
CA ALA A 716 -33.09 -18.15 -63.71
C ALA A 716 -31.57 -18.31 -63.82
N MET A 717 -30.86 -18.30 -62.70
CA MET A 717 -29.49 -18.80 -62.65
C MET A 717 -29.53 -20.33 -62.71
N ARG A 718 -28.73 -20.90 -63.62
CA ARG A 718 -28.52 -22.35 -63.77
C ARG A 718 -27.46 -22.84 -62.81
#